data_AF-A0A179B2V4-F1
#
_entry.id   AF-A0A179B2V4-F1
#
_cell.length_a   1.000
_cell.length_b   1.000
_cell.length_c   1.000
_cell.angle_alpha   90.00
_cell.angle_beta   90.00
_cell.angle_gamma   90.00
#
_symmetry.space_group_name_H-M   'P 1'
#
loop_
_entity.id
_entity.type
_entity.pdbx_description
1 polymer ?
#
loop_
_entity_poly.entity_id
_entity_poly.type
_entity_poly.pdbx_seq_one_letter_code
_entity_poly.pdbx_strand_id
1 'polypeptide(L)'
;MATSVRKSVSRVDFPEREEIAGEAGAAYLPDKAPESLEDFLKSGVDEAENAQDELEGLRSGREGMRGESAYATPSQLRALCFAPSVKALSAPEIPVPMAGLVVAESLWTLAAPILLGGKVEVGATVASIRRSERGTEVTVRGAVFDDGGLVYAEETLYIAKKLTGEPREWGERLPFGGFDLRRRRGVNSLGRLDVGNRPAVAEREFTVADSRLWARYTGDVNPIHMSSAAARVFGFRRAILHGAAVEAWAMDRLGLDGTARCWGQAKFRAPALLPARLELIDMGRASSDSRASSDSRDFAVLDGKSGRDLVHLSYGGAGLERYSKGGDRPSGRIVLPRQNGRTSSSVLARGMALAAATADPRLAERVKSAEPWREGYRAAMTDLSRVDAPSRGSEAARAGLAWLTKGLHFADGRRIGEARAVEVRGGPWKVSGSREPRRELSLELNGRDYRGRSLLALLDAWHRRGFIRRGAYDALAEVIDDPGILDLEGWTFACLGASAALSPAPSLLAWGADVAAPVRAGQEKNSALIDAAKSGAGTLILPPAPLDVVRAPEAVAGWIAALDGRIAIVDTLYAPGAKFLLAEAGADVVESLVTRARPDTALAWYGSPTDAYVLSEPPKAHFGRGPAASALAAYAKARGLGPSRVDGVYPGYIAVQGPNYAAAKRIGRWRATVEREAGRTVSYNVGPLSTTRSVLVSRPLRAAYGGLRRLGMAPLPAAASAELMAALLAWDLKNPRAAAESDTFLTDKAIDCGLFSCPYEPNGLMAFAVALGADKALKRAWVPKRG
;
A
#
# COMPACT_ATOMS: atom_id res chain seq x y z
N MET A 1 27.87 -33.72 -23.81
CA MET A 1 26.59 -34.24 -24.37
C MET A 1 25.80 -33.08 -24.94
N ALA A 2 25.49 -33.08 -26.24
CA ALA A 2 24.76 -32.01 -26.92
C ALA A 2 23.45 -32.52 -27.52
N THR A 3 22.37 -31.73 -27.45
CA THR A 3 21.10 -32.00 -28.12
C THR A 3 20.59 -30.72 -28.81
N SER A 4 20.09 -30.80 -30.03
CA SER A 4 19.42 -29.69 -30.73
C SER A 4 18.13 -30.12 -31.41
N VAL A 5 17.21 -29.18 -31.60
CA VAL A 5 15.94 -29.32 -32.34
C VAL A 5 15.54 -27.96 -32.95
N ARG A 6 14.88 -27.98 -34.11
CA ARG A 6 14.29 -26.78 -34.72
C ARG A 6 12.91 -26.52 -34.12
N LYS A 7 12.63 -25.26 -33.72
CA LYS A 7 11.35 -24.84 -33.12
C LYS A 7 10.83 -23.55 -33.76
N SER A 8 9.52 -23.38 -33.82
CA SER A 8 8.89 -22.09 -34.08
C SER A 8 8.81 -21.28 -32.78
N VAL A 9 9.09 -19.99 -32.87
CA VAL A 9 8.80 -19.02 -31.82
C VAL A 9 7.36 -18.59 -32.04
N SER A 10 6.47 -18.71 -31.06
CA SER A 10 5.06 -18.31 -31.22
C SER A 10 4.64 -17.27 -30.19
N ARG A 11 3.71 -16.40 -30.62
CA ARG A 11 2.95 -15.51 -29.73
C ARG A 11 1.97 -16.42 -29.00
N VAL A 12 2.26 -16.71 -27.74
CA VAL A 12 1.64 -17.83 -27.02
C VAL A 12 0.14 -17.59 -26.86
N ASP A 13 -0.64 -18.19 -27.74
CA ASP A 13 -1.98 -18.71 -27.44
C ASP A 13 -1.89 -20.24 -27.57
N PHE A 14 -1.99 -20.90 -26.42
CA PHE A 14 -2.08 -22.35 -26.15
C PHE A 14 -1.56 -23.34 -27.20
N PRO A 15 -0.48 -24.11 -26.92
CA PRO A 15 -0.21 -25.33 -27.67
C PRO A 15 -1.22 -26.42 -27.24
N GLU A 16 -1.91 -27.02 -28.21
CA GLU A 16 -2.45 -28.37 -28.04
C GLU A 16 -1.28 -29.35 -27.85
N ARG A 17 -1.52 -30.44 -27.12
CA ARG A 17 -0.52 -31.39 -26.61
C ARG A 17 0.41 -32.02 -27.66
N GLU A 18 0.21 -31.77 -28.95
CA GLU A 18 0.89 -32.45 -30.05
C GLU A 18 2.03 -31.64 -30.73
N GLU A 19 2.15 -30.32 -30.51
CA GLU A 19 3.16 -29.49 -31.20
C GLU A 19 4.60 -29.55 -30.63
N ILE A 20 4.88 -30.42 -29.65
CA ILE A 20 6.24 -30.60 -29.10
C ILE A 20 7.08 -31.59 -29.97
N ALA A 21 6.49 -32.21 -30.99
CA ALA A 21 7.18 -33.14 -31.88
C ALA A 21 7.97 -32.40 -32.99
N GLY A 22 9.12 -31.83 -32.64
CA GLY A 22 10.14 -31.46 -33.63
C GLY A 22 10.95 -32.67 -34.08
N GLU A 23 11.31 -32.74 -35.37
CA GLU A 23 12.23 -33.77 -35.89
C GLU A 23 13.59 -33.65 -35.20
N ALA A 24 14.01 -34.73 -34.54
CA ALA A 24 15.34 -34.83 -33.93
C ALA A 24 16.35 -35.27 -34.99
N GLY A 25 17.17 -34.33 -35.48
CA GLY A 25 18.32 -34.61 -36.35
C GLY A 25 19.60 -34.93 -35.57
N ALA A 26 20.63 -35.43 -36.27
CA ALA A 26 21.99 -35.49 -35.75
C ALA A 26 22.48 -34.07 -35.40
N ALA A 27 23.20 -33.92 -34.29
CA ALA A 27 23.64 -32.64 -33.77
C ALA A 27 24.54 -31.90 -34.79
N TYR A 28 24.06 -30.78 -35.30
CA TYR A 28 24.87 -29.81 -36.02
C TYR A 28 24.78 -28.48 -35.28
N LEU A 29 25.73 -28.21 -34.38
CA LEU A 29 25.97 -26.85 -33.94
C LEU A 29 26.71 -26.17 -35.11
N PRO A 30 26.19 -25.09 -35.71
CA PRO A 30 26.83 -24.47 -36.87
C PRO A 30 28.28 -24.05 -36.55
N ASP A 31 29.20 -24.30 -37.48
CA ASP A 31 30.64 -24.05 -37.37
C ASP A 31 31.02 -22.56 -37.14
N LYS A 32 30.04 -21.65 -37.16
CA LYS A 32 30.19 -20.21 -36.87
C LYS A 32 29.64 -19.82 -35.50
N ALA A 33 29.96 -20.59 -34.47
CA ALA A 33 29.88 -20.09 -33.10
C ALA A 33 30.87 -18.92 -32.92
N PRO A 34 30.60 -17.93 -32.05
CA PRO A 34 31.62 -16.95 -31.65
C PRO A 34 32.89 -17.67 -31.19
N GLU A 35 34.07 -17.07 -31.38
CA GLU A 35 35.39 -17.69 -31.07
C GLU A 35 35.42 -18.32 -29.66
N SER A 36 34.61 -17.80 -28.72
CA SER A 36 34.10 -18.59 -27.60
C SER A 36 32.66 -18.19 -27.17
N LEU A 37 31.86 -19.18 -26.76
CA LEU A 37 30.55 -18.95 -26.09
C LEU A 37 30.71 -18.16 -24.77
N GLU A 38 31.89 -18.27 -24.18
CA GLU A 38 32.30 -17.49 -23.01
C GLU A 38 32.31 -15.99 -23.34
N ASP A 39 32.87 -15.59 -24.48
CA ASP A 39 32.89 -14.21 -24.93
C ASP A 39 31.50 -13.71 -25.33
N PHE A 40 30.59 -14.58 -25.82
CA PHE A 40 29.20 -14.18 -26.07
C PHE A 40 28.45 -13.85 -24.77
N LEU A 41 28.60 -14.69 -23.74
CA LEU A 41 27.99 -14.45 -22.43
C LEU A 41 28.67 -13.29 -21.67
N LYS A 42 29.95 -13.02 -21.91
CA LYS A 42 30.71 -11.88 -21.34
C LYS A 42 30.51 -10.56 -22.08
N SER A 43 30.50 -10.56 -23.41
CA SER A 43 30.31 -9.34 -24.24
C SER A 43 28.96 -8.68 -23.98
N GLY A 44 27.92 -9.45 -23.63
CA GLY A 44 26.66 -8.89 -23.13
C GLY A 44 26.87 -8.00 -21.90
N VAL A 45 27.76 -8.40 -21.00
CA VAL A 45 28.12 -7.71 -19.75
C VAL A 45 29.01 -6.47 -20.04
N ASP A 46 29.95 -6.57 -20.99
CA ASP A 46 31.00 -5.56 -21.25
C ASP A 46 30.71 -4.52 -22.37
N GLU A 47 29.90 -4.80 -23.41
CA GLU A 47 29.88 -3.99 -24.66
C GLU A 47 28.56 -3.23 -24.96
N ALA A 48 27.74 -2.89 -23.97
CA ALA A 48 26.45 -2.22 -24.23
C ALA A 48 26.56 -0.76 -24.75
N GLU A 49 27.76 -0.25 -25.08
CA GLU A 49 27.97 1.15 -25.47
C GLU A 49 27.77 1.48 -26.96
N ASN A 50 27.78 0.53 -27.91
CA ASN A 50 27.89 0.87 -29.35
C ASN A 50 26.70 0.53 -30.27
N ALA A 51 25.56 0.05 -29.76
CA ALA A 51 24.50 -0.51 -30.63
C ALA A 51 23.43 0.48 -31.14
N GLN A 52 23.54 1.79 -30.86
CA GLN A 52 22.55 2.77 -31.36
C GLN A 52 22.73 3.13 -32.84
N ASP A 53 23.95 3.09 -33.37
CA ASP A 53 24.23 3.56 -34.74
C ASP A 53 24.00 2.49 -35.83
N GLU A 54 24.11 1.18 -35.52
CA GLU A 54 23.90 0.10 -36.51
C GLU A 54 22.41 -0.25 -36.76
N LEU A 55 21.50 0.12 -35.85
CA LEU A 55 20.07 -0.22 -35.93
C LEU A 55 19.25 0.69 -36.85
N GLU A 56 19.76 1.89 -37.19
CA GLU A 56 19.13 2.74 -38.23
C GLU A 56 19.32 2.15 -39.64
N GLY A 57 20.43 1.44 -39.89
CA GLY A 57 20.69 0.79 -41.18
C GLY A 57 19.73 -0.36 -41.48
N LEU A 58 19.41 -1.19 -40.48
CA LEU A 58 18.54 -2.37 -40.62
C LEU A 58 17.03 -2.03 -40.71
N ARG A 59 16.62 -0.85 -40.26
CA ARG A 59 15.22 -0.38 -40.38
C ARG A 59 14.81 -0.02 -41.81
N SER A 60 15.77 0.35 -42.66
CA SER A 60 15.50 0.82 -44.03
C SER A 60 15.16 -0.29 -45.03
N GLY A 61 15.39 -1.57 -44.69
CA GLY A 61 15.30 -2.69 -45.65
C GLY A 61 14.01 -3.53 -45.62
N ARG A 62 13.08 -3.30 -44.70
CA ARG A 62 11.84 -4.09 -44.57
C ARG A 62 10.64 -3.25 -44.14
N GLU A 63 10.37 -2.16 -44.84
CA GLU A 63 9.06 -1.49 -44.74
C GLU A 63 8.06 -2.12 -45.71
N GLY A 64 7.24 -3.03 -45.18
CA GLY A 64 6.21 -3.69 -45.98
C GLY A 64 5.38 -4.72 -45.25
N MET A 65 4.78 -4.38 -44.09
CA MET A 65 3.46 -4.87 -43.62
C MET A 65 3.17 -4.30 -42.23
N ARG A 66 2.16 -3.43 -42.14
CA ARG A 66 1.59 -2.94 -40.87
C ARG A 66 0.81 -4.05 -40.16
N GLY A 67 1.51 -4.86 -39.39
CA GLY A 67 1.00 -5.55 -38.21
C GLY A 67 2.06 -5.38 -37.11
N GLU A 68 1.69 -4.99 -35.90
CA GLU A 68 2.64 -4.81 -34.80
C GLU A 68 3.48 -6.09 -34.62
N SER A 69 4.73 -6.04 -35.09
CA SER A 69 5.65 -7.18 -35.04
C SER A 69 6.14 -7.31 -33.61
N ALA A 70 5.71 -8.37 -32.92
CA ALA A 70 6.10 -8.65 -31.54
C ALA A 70 7.37 -9.52 -31.53
N TYR A 71 8.28 -9.24 -30.59
CA TYR A 71 9.54 -9.97 -30.40
C TYR A 71 9.44 -10.99 -29.26
N ALA A 72 10.27 -12.02 -29.30
CA ALA A 72 10.39 -13.01 -28.24
C ALA A 72 11.08 -12.40 -27.00
N THR A 73 10.46 -12.54 -25.83
CA THR A 73 11.10 -12.09 -24.59
C THR A 73 12.19 -13.07 -24.15
N PRO A 74 13.22 -12.64 -23.39
CA PRO A 74 14.24 -13.55 -22.87
C PRO A 74 13.67 -14.72 -22.07
N SER A 75 12.54 -14.52 -21.39
CA SER A 75 11.86 -15.58 -20.65
C SER A 75 11.23 -16.64 -21.55
N GLN A 76 10.75 -16.26 -22.74
CA GLN A 76 10.25 -17.22 -23.73
C GLN A 76 11.41 -18.04 -24.32
N LEU A 77 12.55 -17.39 -24.60
CA LEU A 77 13.75 -18.07 -25.11
C LEU A 77 14.29 -19.08 -24.11
N ARG A 78 14.36 -18.71 -22.83
CA ARG A 78 14.68 -19.63 -21.72
C ARG A 78 13.72 -20.82 -21.64
N ALA A 79 12.42 -20.58 -21.83
CA ALA A 79 11.43 -21.66 -21.87
C ALA A 79 11.64 -22.60 -23.08
N LEU A 80 12.08 -22.10 -24.24
CA LEU A 80 12.40 -22.92 -25.40
C LEU A 80 13.59 -23.85 -25.14
N CYS A 81 14.61 -23.38 -24.41
CA CYS A 81 15.79 -24.16 -24.01
C CYS A 81 15.48 -25.28 -23.02
N PHE A 82 14.39 -25.20 -22.25
CA PHE A 82 14.08 -26.15 -21.18
C PHE A 82 13.99 -27.61 -21.65
N ALA A 83 13.26 -27.90 -22.73
CA ALA A 83 13.11 -29.29 -23.20
C ALA A 83 14.44 -29.91 -23.68
N PRO A 84 15.27 -29.23 -24.50
CA PRO A 84 16.64 -29.66 -24.76
C PRO A 84 17.47 -29.86 -23.49
N SER A 85 17.38 -28.96 -22.50
CA SER A 85 18.09 -29.10 -21.22
C SER A 85 17.67 -30.37 -20.47
N VAL A 86 16.37 -30.66 -20.39
CA VAL A 86 15.85 -31.89 -19.78
C VAL A 86 16.36 -33.13 -20.50
N LYS A 87 16.37 -33.12 -21.84
CA LYS A 87 16.90 -34.24 -22.64
C LYS A 87 18.39 -34.46 -22.36
N ALA A 88 19.19 -33.39 -22.30
CA ALA A 88 20.61 -33.47 -21.98
C ALA A 88 20.86 -33.98 -20.54
N LEU A 89 20.05 -33.56 -19.57
CA LEU A 89 20.11 -34.01 -18.17
C LEU A 89 19.62 -35.45 -17.97
N SER A 90 18.83 -35.99 -18.90
CA SER A 90 18.32 -37.37 -18.84
C SER A 90 19.30 -38.42 -19.35
N ALA A 91 20.47 -38.00 -19.86
CA ALA A 91 21.47 -38.92 -20.38
C ALA A 91 21.98 -39.87 -19.27
N PRO A 92 22.12 -41.20 -19.52
CA PRO A 92 22.51 -42.18 -18.50
C PRO A 92 23.80 -41.85 -17.73
N GLU A 93 24.68 -41.09 -18.35
CA GLU A 93 25.99 -40.66 -17.85
C GLU A 93 25.90 -39.50 -16.85
N ILE A 94 24.71 -38.92 -16.66
CA ILE A 94 24.44 -37.80 -15.75
C ILE A 94 23.81 -38.37 -14.46
N PRO A 95 24.57 -38.55 -13.36
CA PRO A 95 24.14 -39.32 -12.21
C PRO A 95 23.35 -38.49 -11.18
N VAL A 96 22.43 -37.66 -11.66
CA VAL A 96 21.53 -36.86 -10.82
C VAL A 96 20.06 -37.14 -11.13
N PRO A 97 19.21 -37.30 -10.11
CA PRO A 97 17.77 -37.43 -10.34
C PRO A 97 17.21 -36.08 -10.78
N MET A 98 16.51 -36.06 -11.93
CA MET A 98 15.85 -34.83 -12.42
C MET A 98 14.80 -34.29 -11.44
N ALA A 99 14.06 -35.20 -10.80
CA ALA A 99 13.06 -34.82 -9.82
C ALA A 99 13.73 -34.21 -8.57
N GLY A 100 13.34 -32.99 -8.22
CA GLY A 100 13.89 -32.28 -7.07
C GLY A 100 15.19 -31.52 -7.34
N LEU A 101 15.69 -31.46 -8.59
CA LEU A 101 16.73 -30.49 -8.97
C LEU A 101 16.28 -29.07 -8.65
N VAL A 102 17.20 -28.25 -8.15
CA VAL A 102 16.95 -26.84 -7.88
C VAL A 102 17.93 -25.97 -8.65
N VAL A 103 17.42 -24.91 -9.27
CA VAL A 103 18.26 -23.89 -9.90
C VAL A 103 18.90 -23.04 -8.82
N ALA A 104 20.21 -22.89 -8.89
CA ALA A 104 21.00 -22.08 -7.96
C ALA A 104 21.45 -20.76 -8.58
N GLU A 105 21.89 -20.78 -9.83
CA GLU A 105 22.40 -19.62 -10.56
C GLU A 105 21.99 -19.70 -12.03
N SER A 106 21.75 -18.54 -12.65
CA SER A 106 21.48 -18.42 -14.09
C SER A 106 22.20 -17.20 -14.66
N LEU A 107 22.67 -17.32 -15.89
CA LEU A 107 23.23 -16.25 -16.71
C LEU A 107 22.68 -16.40 -18.13
N TRP A 108 22.28 -15.31 -18.77
CA TRP A 108 21.80 -15.34 -20.14
C TRP A 108 22.10 -14.04 -20.88
N THR A 109 22.18 -14.12 -22.20
CA THR A 109 22.34 -12.97 -23.11
C THR A 109 21.47 -13.19 -24.35
N LEU A 110 20.75 -12.14 -24.74
CA LEU A 110 20.07 -11.97 -26.01
C LEU A 110 20.86 -10.94 -26.82
N ALA A 111 21.51 -11.36 -27.90
CA ALA A 111 22.33 -10.49 -28.75
C ALA A 111 21.48 -9.67 -29.73
N ALA A 112 20.43 -10.27 -30.30
CA ALA A 112 19.58 -9.63 -31.29
C ALA A 112 18.10 -10.02 -31.10
N PRO A 113 17.14 -9.13 -31.45
CA PRO A 113 15.71 -9.43 -31.34
C PRO A 113 15.29 -10.59 -32.24
N ILE A 114 14.43 -11.48 -31.72
CA ILE A 114 13.84 -12.58 -32.50
C ILE A 114 12.36 -12.30 -32.71
N LEU A 115 11.88 -12.35 -33.95
CA LEU A 115 10.46 -12.14 -34.27
C LEU A 115 9.61 -13.33 -33.79
N LEU A 116 8.47 -13.04 -33.16
CA LEU A 116 7.44 -14.06 -32.94
C LEU A 116 6.92 -14.53 -34.30
N GLY A 117 6.84 -15.85 -34.48
CA GLY A 117 6.55 -16.54 -35.73
C GLY A 117 7.80 -17.09 -36.44
N GLY A 118 9.01 -16.63 -36.06
CA GLY A 118 10.27 -17.10 -36.65
C GLY A 118 10.57 -18.57 -36.35
N LYS A 119 11.39 -19.20 -37.19
CA LYS A 119 11.92 -20.56 -36.95
C LYS A 119 13.36 -20.45 -36.46
N VAL A 120 13.63 -20.97 -35.28
CA VAL A 120 14.95 -20.98 -34.65
C VAL A 120 15.44 -22.40 -34.41
N GLU A 121 16.75 -22.58 -34.33
CA GLU A 121 17.35 -23.81 -33.82
C GLU A 121 17.68 -23.64 -32.34
N VAL A 122 17.27 -24.60 -31.51
CA VAL A 122 17.49 -24.56 -30.06
C VAL A 122 18.27 -25.78 -29.64
N GLY A 123 19.34 -25.57 -28.87
CA GLY A 123 20.16 -26.65 -28.34
C GLY A 123 20.48 -26.48 -26.87
N ALA A 124 20.85 -27.59 -26.23
CA ALA A 124 21.42 -27.58 -24.89
C ALA A 124 22.52 -28.62 -24.71
N THR A 125 23.48 -28.29 -23.85
CA THR A 125 24.60 -29.15 -23.47
C THR A 125 24.80 -29.16 -21.96
N VAL A 126 25.17 -30.31 -21.38
CA VAL A 126 25.75 -30.33 -20.03
C VAL A 126 27.20 -29.87 -20.15
N ALA A 127 27.52 -28.75 -19.52
CA ALA A 127 28.82 -28.09 -19.60
C ALA A 127 29.78 -28.54 -18.49
N SER A 128 29.27 -28.81 -17.29
CA SER A 128 30.08 -29.35 -16.21
C SER A 128 29.28 -30.10 -15.15
N ILE A 129 29.95 -31.01 -14.45
CA ILE A 129 29.47 -31.73 -13.27
C ILE A 129 30.56 -31.64 -12.21
N ARG A 130 30.25 -31.14 -11.01
CA ARG A 130 31.19 -30.95 -9.90
C ARG A 130 30.59 -31.33 -8.57
N ARG A 131 31.42 -31.80 -7.63
CA ARG A 131 31.00 -31.95 -6.23
C ARG A 131 31.22 -30.63 -5.48
N SER A 132 30.26 -30.30 -4.63
CA SER A 132 30.34 -29.15 -3.73
C SER A 132 29.79 -29.53 -2.35
N GLU A 133 30.01 -28.65 -1.37
CA GLU A 133 29.39 -28.77 -0.03
C GLU A 133 27.85 -28.75 -0.08
N ARG A 134 27.24 -28.27 -1.18
CA ARG A 134 25.78 -28.16 -1.35
C ARG A 134 25.15 -29.37 -2.04
N GLY A 135 25.97 -30.31 -2.48
CA GLY A 135 25.56 -31.46 -3.30
C GLY A 135 26.31 -31.47 -4.63
N THR A 136 25.73 -32.15 -5.63
CA THR A 136 26.30 -32.19 -6.98
C THR A 136 25.78 -31.04 -7.81
N GLU A 137 26.71 -30.27 -8.33
CA GLU A 137 26.49 -29.11 -9.20
C GLU A 137 26.54 -29.58 -10.65
N VAL A 138 25.48 -29.30 -11.41
CA VAL A 138 25.39 -29.61 -12.84
C VAL A 138 25.09 -28.32 -13.59
N THR A 139 26.00 -27.95 -14.48
CA THR A 139 25.85 -26.74 -15.30
C THR A 139 25.34 -27.14 -16.67
N VAL A 140 24.23 -26.53 -17.11
CA VAL A 140 23.64 -26.75 -18.43
C VAL A 140 23.70 -25.44 -19.22
N ARG A 141 24.15 -25.51 -20.47
CA ARG A 141 24.14 -24.40 -21.40
C ARG A 141 23.01 -24.58 -22.41
N GLY A 142 22.25 -23.52 -22.64
CA GLY A 142 21.25 -23.42 -23.69
C GLY A 142 21.71 -22.43 -24.76
N ALA A 143 21.39 -22.70 -26.02
CA ALA A 143 21.68 -21.81 -27.14
C ALA A 143 20.49 -21.78 -28.10
N VAL A 144 20.25 -20.61 -28.69
CA VAL A 144 19.26 -20.39 -29.75
C VAL A 144 19.96 -19.71 -30.92
N PHE A 145 19.79 -20.30 -32.10
CA PHE A 145 20.32 -19.81 -33.36
C PHE A 145 19.19 -19.37 -34.27
N ASP A 146 19.34 -18.21 -34.91
CA ASP A 146 18.46 -17.70 -35.95
C ASP A 146 19.27 -17.53 -37.23
N ASP A 147 18.80 -18.13 -38.32
CA ASP A 147 19.53 -18.23 -39.61
C ASP A 147 21.02 -18.64 -39.49
N GLY A 148 21.32 -19.56 -38.55
CA GLY A 148 22.67 -20.04 -38.28
C GLY A 148 23.54 -19.13 -37.39
N GLY A 149 23.07 -17.93 -37.04
CA GLY A 149 23.73 -17.02 -36.10
C GLY A 149 23.28 -17.26 -34.66
N LEU A 150 24.21 -17.26 -33.70
CA LEU A 150 23.88 -17.35 -32.27
C LEU A 150 23.23 -16.03 -31.80
N VAL A 151 21.96 -16.10 -31.40
CA VAL A 151 21.18 -14.92 -30.99
C VAL A 151 20.83 -14.91 -29.52
N TYR A 152 20.75 -16.08 -28.87
CA TYR A 152 20.57 -16.19 -27.42
C TYR A 152 21.38 -17.35 -26.86
N ALA A 153 21.96 -17.14 -25.68
CA ALA A 153 22.63 -18.18 -24.92
C ALA A 153 22.34 -18.04 -23.43
N GLU A 154 22.36 -19.17 -22.72
CA GLU A 154 22.23 -19.21 -21.28
C GLU A 154 23.13 -20.28 -20.64
N GLU A 155 23.48 -20.05 -19.39
CA GLU A 155 24.10 -21.04 -18.50
C GLU A 155 23.29 -21.12 -17.21
N THR A 156 22.84 -22.32 -16.84
CA THR A 156 22.05 -22.57 -15.64
C THR A 156 22.74 -23.60 -14.76
N LEU A 157 22.98 -23.24 -13.50
CA LEU A 157 23.50 -24.14 -12.48
C LEU A 157 22.36 -24.82 -11.73
N TYR A 158 22.32 -26.14 -11.79
CA TYR A 158 21.43 -26.98 -10.99
C TYR A 158 22.20 -27.61 -9.82
N ILE A 159 21.53 -27.71 -8.66
CA ILE A 159 22.02 -28.45 -7.50
C ILE A 159 21.15 -29.68 -7.29
N ALA A 160 21.79 -30.85 -7.28
CA ALA A 160 21.20 -32.12 -6.89
C ALA A 160 21.63 -32.46 -5.45
N LYS A 161 20.64 -32.60 -4.55
CA LYS A 161 20.89 -33.01 -3.15
C LYS A 161 21.01 -34.52 -2.96
N LYS A 162 20.44 -35.30 -3.88
CA LYS A 162 20.49 -36.76 -3.89
C LYS A 162 21.22 -37.21 -5.15
N LEU A 163 21.92 -38.32 -5.05
CA LEU A 163 22.65 -38.94 -6.14
C LEU A 163 21.95 -40.22 -6.58
N THR A 164 22.03 -40.54 -7.88
CA THR A 164 21.67 -41.85 -8.43
C THR A 164 22.89 -42.72 -8.73
N GLY A 165 24.11 -42.18 -8.54
CA GLY A 165 25.40 -42.85 -8.70
C GLY A 165 26.58 -41.96 -8.30
N GLU A 166 27.82 -42.40 -8.56
CA GLU A 166 29.02 -41.59 -8.33
C GLU A 166 29.21 -40.57 -9.47
N PRO A 167 29.18 -39.25 -9.20
CA PRO A 167 29.44 -38.24 -10.21
C PRO A 167 30.91 -38.25 -10.62
N ARG A 168 31.17 -38.56 -11.89
CA ARG A 168 32.45 -38.28 -12.53
C ARG A 168 32.53 -36.79 -12.77
N GLU A 169 33.46 -36.11 -12.10
CA GLU A 169 33.68 -34.69 -12.36
C GLU A 169 34.16 -34.49 -13.78
N TRP A 170 33.58 -33.51 -14.46
CA TRP A 170 33.83 -33.28 -15.88
C TRP A 170 33.48 -31.85 -16.27
N GLY A 171 34.21 -31.31 -17.25
CA GLY A 171 33.96 -30.00 -17.84
C GLY A 171 34.33 -28.81 -16.96
N GLU A 172 34.15 -27.62 -17.51
CA GLU A 172 34.42 -26.35 -16.83
C GLU A 172 33.16 -25.50 -16.77
N ARG A 173 33.06 -24.72 -15.70
CA ARG A 173 31.99 -23.75 -15.50
C ARG A 173 32.56 -22.36 -15.72
N LEU A 174 31.79 -21.48 -16.36
CA LEU A 174 32.19 -20.08 -16.39
C LEU A 174 32.23 -19.52 -14.96
N PRO A 175 33.23 -18.69 -14.62
CA PRO A 175 33.25 -18.04 -13.32
C PRO A 175 32.02 -17.13 -13.20
N PHE A 176 31.03 -17.56 -12.42
CA PHE A 176 29.91 -16.70 -12.03
C PHE A 176 30.49 -15.65 -11.10
N GLY A 177 30.91 -14.52 -11.67
CA GLY A 177 31.81 -13.54 -11.05
C GLY A 177 31.23 -12.94 -9.79
N GLY A 178 31.43 -13.60 -8.65
CA GLY A 178 31.18 -13.09 -7.30
C GLY A 178 29.79 -12.48 -7.04
N PHE A 179 28.81 -12.66 -7.92
CA PHE A 179 27.55 -11.94 -7.87
C PHE A 179 26.79 -12.34 -6.62
N ASP A 180 26.81 -11.46 -5.63
CA ASP A 180 26.21 -11.67 -4.33
C ASP A 180 25.92 -10.32 -3.70
N LEU A 181 24.66 -9.92 -3.72
CA LEU A 181 24.26 -8.61 -3.20
C LEU A 181 24.52 -8.51 -1.69
N ARG A 182 24.56 -9.62 -0.93
CA ARG A 182 24.91 -9.55 0.49
C ARG A 182 26.36 -9.16 0.71
N ARG A 183 27.27 -9.63 -0.16
CA ARG A 183 28.68 -9.23 -0.12
C ARG A 183 28.85 -7.77 -0.58
N ARG A 184 28.14 -7.38 -1.64
CA ARG A 184 28.25 -6.04 -2.26
C ARG A 184 27.53 -4.92 -1.49
N ARG A 185 26.42 -5.23 -0.81
CA ARG A 185 25.54 -4.24 -0.15
C ARG A 185 25.41 -4.44 1.35
N GLY A 186 26.01 -5.49 1.90
CA GLY A 186 25.93 -5.83 3.32
C GLY A 186 24.68 -6.62 3.70
N VAL A 187 24.59 -6.93 4.99
CA VAL A 187 23.50 -7.69 5.59
C VAL A 187 22.91 -6.94 6.78
N ASN A 188 21.61 -7.14 7.01
CA ASN A 188 20.93 -6.67 8.20
C ASN A 188 21.22 -7.57 9.42
N SER A 189 20.65 -7.21 10.58
CA SER A 189 20.82 -7.93 11.85
C SER A 189 20.38 -9.41 11.83
N LEU A 190 19.60 -9.84 10.83
CA LEU A 190 19.21 -11.25 10.64
C LEU A 190 20.10 -11.99 9.61
N GLY A 191 21.22 -11.39 9.17
CA GLY A 191 22.12 -11.95 8.16
C GLY A 191 21.52 -12.03 6.74
N ARG A 192 20.46 -11.26 6.47
CA ARG A 192 19.78 -11.17 5.17
C ARG A 192 20.25 -9.92 4.44
N LEU A 193 20.01 -9.83 3.13
CA LEU A 193 20.37 -8.64 2.35
C LEU A 193 19.83 -7.36 3.00
N ASP A 194 20.71 -6.39 3.21
CA ASP A 194 20.27 -5.06 3.63
C ASP A 194 19.76 -4.27 2.43
N VAL A 195 18.44 -4.11 2.36
CA VAL A 195 17.77 -3.31 1.33
C VAL A 195 17.53 -1.87 1.78
N GLY A 196 17.89 -1.51 3.01
CA GLY A 196 17.53 -0.24 3.64
C GLY A 196 16.03 -0.02 3.60
N ASN A 197 15.60 1.22 3.31
CA ASN A 197 14.20 1.59 3.21
C ASN A 197 13.64 1.62 1.76
N ARG A 198 14.31 0.92 0.83
CA ARG A 198 13.93 0.95 -0.59
C ARG A 198 12.52 0.38 -0.80
N PRO A 199 11.63 1.08 -1.54
CA PRO A 199 10.31 0.54 -1.84
C PRO A 199 10.38 -0.62 -2.81
N ALA A 200 9.32 -1.42 -2.83
CA ALA A 200 9.13 -2.37 -3.91
C ALA A 200 8.73 -1.63 -5.18
N VAL A 201 9.40 -1.94 -6.29
CA VAL A 201 9.04 -1.45 -7.64
C VAL A 201 7.92 -2.30 -8.25
N ALA A 202 7.79 -3.55 -7.81
CA ALA A 202 6.67 -4.42 -8.12
C ALA A 202 6.40 -5.39 -6.96
N GLU A 203 5.14 -5.78 -6.80
CA GLU A 203 4.73 -6.78 -5.82
C GLU A 203 3.67 -7.71 -6.43
N ARG A 204 3.72 -9.00 -6.09
CA ARG A 204 2.70 -9.97 -6.50
C ARG A 204 2.58 -11.11 -5.50
N GLU A 205 1.37 -11.57 -5.24
CA GLU A 205 1.14 -12.83 -4.56
C GLU A 205 1.08 -13.97 -5.59
N PHE A 206 1.87 -15.01 -5.35
CA PHE A 206 1.93 -16.22 -6.14
C PHE A 206 1.35 -17.39 -5.34
N THR A 207 0.65 -18.26 -6.05
CA THR A 207 -0.01 -19.45 -5.52
C THR A 207 0.48 -20.70 -6.26
N VAL A 208 0.06 -21.88 -5.79
CA VAL A 208 0.31 -23.14 -6.50
C VAL A 208 -0.33 -23.16 -7.89
N ALA A 209 -1.44 -22.42 -8.09
CA ALA A 209 -2.06 -22.31 -9.40
C ALA A 209 -1.15 -21.62 -10.42
N ASP A 210 -0.45 -20.55 -10.01
CA ASP A 210 0.52 -19.85 -10.86
C ASP A 210 1.69 -20.75 -11.25
N SER A 211 2.19 -21.56 -10.31
CA SER A 211 3.27 -22.51 -10.57
C SER A 211 2.83 -23.65 -11.51
N ARG A 212 1.58 -24.11 -11.41
CA ARG A 212 1.01 -25.07 -12.37
C ARG A 212 0.79 -24.46 -13.75
N LEU A 213 0.40 -23.19 -13.81
CA LEU A 213 0.27 -22.46 -15.07
C LEU A 213 1.64 -22.34 -15.76
N TRP A 214 2.68 -22.00 -15.00
CA TRP A 214 4.05 -22.01 -15.50
C TRP A 214 4.48 -23.40 -16.01
N ALA A 215 4.20 -24.46 -15.26
CA ALA A 215 4.49 -25.83 -15.68
C ALA A 215 3.78 -26.23 -16.99
N ARG A 216 2.55 -25.76 -17.22
CA ARG A 216 1.83 -25.95 -18.48
C ARG A 216 2.49 -25.19 -19.64
N TYR A 217 3.04 -24.01 -19.35
CA TYR A 217 3.70 -23.16 -20.34
C TYR A 217 5.07 -23.71 -20.75
N THR A 218 5.88 -24.17 -19.79
CA THR A 218 7.27 -24.57 -20.05
C THR A 218 7.47 -26.08 -20.19
N GLY A 219 6.50 -26.88 -19.73
CA GLY A 219 6.68 -28.33 -19.56
C GLY A 219 7.39 -28.72 -18.25
N ASP A 220 7.78 -27.76 -17.40
CA ASP A 220 8.45 -28.04 -16.12
C ASP A 220 7.44 -28.51 -15.05
N VAL A 221 7.13 -29.81 -15.09
CA VAL A 221 6.24 -30.49 -14.15
C VAL A 221 6.96 -31.07 -12.93
N ASN A 222 8.16 -30.56 -12.58
CA ASN A 222 8.92 -31.05 -11.43
C ASN A 222 8.05 -31.03 -10.14
N PRO A 223 7.89 -32.17 -9.43
CA PRO A 223 6.87 -32.30 -8.39
C PRO A 223 6.97 -31.30 -7.23
N ILE A 224 8.15 -30.73 -6.99
CA ILE A 224 8.39 -29.71 -5.95
C ILE A 224 7.57 -28.43 -6.14
N HIS A 225 7.08 -28.19 -7.36
CA HIS A 225 6.27 -27.04 -7.76
C HIS A 225 4.76 -27.33 -7.74
N MET A 226 4.39 -28.60 -7.93
CA MET A 226 3.02 -28.98 -8.29
C MET A 226 2.08 -29.14 -7.10
N SER A 227 2.61 -29.60 -5.95
CA SER A 227 1.84 -29.74 -4.72
C SER A 227 2.72 -29.75 -3.48
N SER A 228 2.16 -29.32 -2.34
CA SER A 228 2.87 -29.39 -1.05
C SER A 228 3.15 -30.83 -0.60
N ALA A 229 2.31 -31.80 -0.99
CA ALA A 229 2.55 -33.21 -0.66
C ALA A 229 3.80 -33.74 -1.38
N ALA A 230 3.90 -33.49 -2.68
CA ALA A 230 5.07 -33.87 -3.47
C ALA A 230 6.33 -33.14 -3.00
N ALA A 231 6.26 -31.83 -2.77
CA ALA A 231 7.41 -31.04 -2.32
C ALA A 231 8.01 -31.54 -0.98
N ARG A 232 7.19 -32.10 -0.09
CA ARG A 232 7.65 -32.69 1.19
C ARG A 232 8.54 -33.91 1.00
N VAL A 233 8.31 -34.72 -0.04
CA VAL A 233 9.18 -35.87 -0.38
C VAL A 233 10.62 -35.42 -0.69
N PHE A 234 10.77 -34.18 -1.16
CA PHE A 234 12.06 -33.55 -1.47
C PHE A 234 12.55 -32.60 -0.37
N GLY A 235 11.93 -32.61 0.81
CA GLY A 235 12.38 -31.86 1.99
C GLY A 235 11.87 -30.41 2.08
N PHE A 236 10.92 -30.00 1.23
CA PHE A 236 10.29 -28.68 1.32
C PHE A 236 9.01 -28.73 2.15
N ARG A 237 8.78 -27.71 3.00
CA ARG A 237 7.57 -27.65 3.84
C ARG A 237 6.27 -27.46 3.04
N ARG A 238 6.38 -26.82 1.88
CA ARG A 238 5.30 -26.45 0.94
C ARG A 238 5.85 -26.49 -0.48
N ALA A 239 4.96 -26.48 -1.48
CA ALA A 239 5.35 -26.27 -2.87
C ALA A 239 6.17 -24.98 -3.02
N ILE A 240 7.13 -24.97 -3.94
CA ILE A 240 7.98 -23.81 -4.23
C ILE A 240 7.64 -23.24 -5.60
N LEU A 241 7.73 -21.92 -5.78
CA LEU A 241 7.63 -21.31 -7.10
C LEU A 241 8.86 -21.67 -7.95
N HIS A 242 8.68 -21.87 -9.25
CA HIS A 242 9.78 -22.04 -10.21
C HIS A 242 10.68 -20.81 -10.22
N GLY A 243 12.00 -21.01 -10.16
CA GLY A 243 12.97 -19.91 -10.21
C GLY A 243 12.84 -19.06 -11.49
N ALA A 244 12.70 -19.73 -12.64
CA ALA A 244 12.49 -19.07 -13.93
C ALA A 244 11.18 -18.27 -13.99
N ALA A 245 10.13 -18.67 -13.24
CA ALA A 245 8.89 -17.89 -13.14
C ALA A 245 9.09 -16.58 -12.35
N VAL A 246 9.98 -16.59 -11.35
CA VAL A 246 10.35 -15.37 -10.61
C VAL A 246 11.12 -14.42 -11.51
N GLU A 247 12.11 -14.93 -12.25
CA GLU A 247 12.86 -14.13 -13.23
C GLU A 247 11.94 -13.57 -14.31
N ALA A 248 11.04 -14.38 -14.87
CA ALA A 248 10.11 -13.93 -15.90
C ALA A 248 9.17 -12.82 -15.42
N TRP A 249 8.66 -12.94 -14.19
CA TRP A 249 7.90 -11.86 -13.57
C TRP A 249 8.75 -10.60 -13.36
N ALA A 250 10.00 -10.73 -12.96
CA ALA A 250 10.88 -9.57 -12.79
C ALA A 250 11.17 -8.88 -14.13
N MET A 251 11.52 -9.64 -15.17
CA MET A 251 11.77 -9.12 -16.52
C MET A 251 10.57 -8.38 -17.10
N ASP A 252 9.37 -8.96 -16.99
CA ASP A 252 8.10 -8.34 -17.38
C ASP A 252 7.90 -6.98 -16.68
N ARG A 253 8.13 -6.93 -15.36
CA ARG A 253 7.95 -5.70 -14.58
C ARG A 253 8.99 -4.62 -14.89
N LEU A 254 10.15 -5.01 -15.40
CA LEU A 254 11.24 -4.11 -15.77
C LEU A 254 11.22 -3.72 -17.25
N GLY A 255 10.28 -4.27 -18.05
CA GLY A 255 10.14 -3.95 -19.47
C GLY A 255 11.21 -4.59 -20.36
N LEU A 256 11.82 -5.71 -19.91
CA LEU A 256 12.73 -6.51 -20.73
C LEU A 256 11.93 -7.34 -21.74
N ASP A 257 11.52 -6.68 -22.83
CA ASP A 257 10.60 -7.22 -23.84
C ASP A 257 11.29 -7.92 -25.03
N GLY A 258 12.63 -7.95 -25.05
CA GLY A 258 13.42 -8.60 -26.11
C GLY A 258 13.47 -7.82 -27.42
N THR A 259 13.04 -6.56 -27.44
CA THR A 259 13.11 -5.67 -28.63
C THR A 259 14.52 -5.23 -29.00
N ALA A 260 15.51 -5.50 -28.14
CA ALA A 260 16.90 -5.14 -28.34
C ALA A 260 17.84 -6.04 -27.50
N ARG A 261 19.16 -5.86 -27.70
CA ARG A 261 20.20 -6.59 -26.95
C ARG A 261 20.01 -6.39 -25.45
N CYS A 262 19.98 -7.49 -24.70
CA CYS A 262 19.90 -7.48 -23.25
C CYS A 262 20.50 -8.74 -22.63
N TRP A 263 20.82 -8.67 -21.35
CA TRP A 263 21.38 -9.78 -20.60
C TRP A 263 20.84 -9.79 -19.18
N GLY A 264 21.00 -10.94 -18.51
CA GLY A 264 20.63 -11.08 -17.12
C GLY A 264 21.38 -12.17 -16.40
N GLN A 265 21.49 -12.00 -15.09
CA GLN A 265 21.97 -13.03 -14.18
C GLN A 265 21.11 -13.09 -12.92
N ALA A 266 20.92 -14.29 -12.39
CA ALA A 266 20.23 -14.51 -11.13
C ALA A 266 21.00 -15.45 -10.21
N LYS A 267 20.88 -15.19 -8.91
CA LYS A 267 21.35 -16.06 -7.83
C LYS A 267 20.22 -16.36 -6.87
N PHE A 268 19.82 -17.63 -6.81
CA PHE A 268 18.72 -18.11 -5.99
C PHE A 268 19.22 -18.43 -4.57
N ARG A 269 18.83 -17.60 -3.60
CA ARG A 269 19.27 -17.67 -2.19
C ARG A 269 18.35 -18.51 -1.32
N ALA A 270 17.06 -18.54 -1.64
CA ALA A 270 16.07 -19.29 -0.89
C ALA A 270 14.84 -19.60 -1.75
N PRO A 271 14.17 -20.75 -1.50
CA PRO A 271 12.96 -21.11 -2.22
C PRO A 271 11.78 -20.20 -1.84
N ALA A 272 10.98 -19.80 -2.82
CA ALA A 272 9.72 -19.10 -2.62
C ALA A 272 8.59 -20.10 -2.29
N LEU A 273 8.34 -20.32 -1.00
CA LEU A 273 7.32 -21.28 -0.53
C LEU A 273 5.89 -20.76 -0.72
N LEU A 274 5.09 -21.46 -1.52
CA LEU A 274 3.74 -21.05 -1.94
C LEU A 274 2.66 -21.28 -0.86
N PRO A 275 1.65 -20.40 -0.76
CA PRO A 275 1.59 -19.08 -1.40
C PRO A 275 2.68 -18.14 -0.86
N ALA A 276 3.22 -17.31 -1.76
CA ALA A 276 4.34 -16.40 -1.52
C ALA A 276 4.02 -15.00 -2.03
N ARG A 277 4.17 -13.97 -1.19
CA ARG A 277 4.10 -12.57 -1.63
C ARG A 277 5.51 -12.11 -1.94
N LEU A 278 5.79 -11.81 -3.20
CA LEU A 278 7.11 -11.37 -3.65
C LEU A 278 7.14 -9.86 -3.81
N GLU A 279 8.27 -9.26 -3.44
CA GLU A 279 8.58 -7.85 -3.64
C GLU A 279 9.87 -7.74 -4.46
N LEU A 280 9.81 -7.02 -5.59
CA LEU A 280 10.98 -6.68 -6.40
C LEU A 280 11.53 -5.34 -5.93
N ILE A 281 12.77 -5.32 -5.49
CA ILE A 281 13.46 -4.12 -4.96
C ILE A 281 14.56 -3.73 -5.94
N ASP A 282 14.58 -2.47 -6.35
CA ASP A 282 15.71 -1.89 -7.09
C ASP A 282 16.85 -1.55 -6.13
N MET A 283 18.01 -2.19 -6.33
CA MET A 283 19.20 -2.01 -5.50
C MET A 283 20.15 -0.94 -6.07
N GLY A 284 19.75 -0.29 -7.16
CA GLY A 284 20.48 0.78 -7.84
C GLY A 284 21.38 0.26 -8.95
N ARG A 285 22.24 1.15 -9.46
CA ARG A 285 23.27 0.78 -10.45
C ARG A 285 24.11 -0.38 -9.93
N ALA A 286 24.42 -1.33 -10.82
CA ALA A 286 25.35 -2.40 -10.52
C ALA A 286 26.69 -1.78 -10.10
N SER A 287 27.32 -2.35 -9.06
CA SER A 287 28.63 -1.89 -8.60
C SER A 287 29.64 -1.96 -9.73
N SER A 288 30.50 -0.93 -9.84
CA SER A 288 31.65 -0.90 -10.75
C SER A 288 32.70 -1.94 -10.35
N ASP A 289 32.45 -3.21 -10.64
CA ASP A 289 33.51 -4.01 -11.23
C ASP A 289 33.68 -3.46 -12.67
N SER A 290 34.90 -3.44 -13.19
CA SER A 290 35.30 -2.83 -14.47
C SER A 290 34.67 -3.44 -15.75
N ARG A 291 33.47 -4.02 -15.60
CA ARG A 291 32.74 -4.91 -16.51
C ARG A 291 31.23 -4.63 -16.56
N ALA A 292 30.72 -3.57 -15.93
CA ALA A 292 29.30 -3.23 -15.95
C ALA A 292 29.07 -1.97 -16.79
N SER A 293 28.28 -2.09 -17.87
CA SER A 293 27.75 -0.95 -18.61
C SER A 293 27.12 0.10 -17.68
N SER A 294 27.16 1.37 -18.07
CA SER A 294 26.55 2.50 -17.36
C SER A 294 25.04 2.33 -17.06
N ASP A 295 24.37 1.43 -17.79
CA ASP A 295 22.93 1.14 -17.68
C ASP A 295 22.58 -0.13 -16.88
N SER A 296 23.56 -0.89 -16.39
CA SER A 296 23.31 -2.11 -15.62
C SER A 296 22.74 -1.82 -14.22
N ARG A 297 21.75 -2.62 -13.79
CA ARG A 297 21.08 -2.46 -12.49
C ARG A 297 20.96 -3.77 -11.73
N ASP A 298 21.13 -3.67 -10.42
CA ASP A 298 20.92 -4.77 -9.48
C ASP A 298 19.50 -4.71 -8.89
N PHE A 299 18.89 -5.87 -8.71
CA PHE A 299 17.60 -6.03 -8.06
C PHE A 299 17.61 -7.17 -7.05
N ALA A 300 16.70 -7.14 -6.10
CA ALA A 300 16.47 -8.23 -5.17
C ALA A 300 14.98 -8.59 -5.11
N VAL A 301 14.68 -9.89 -5.15
CA VAL A 301 13.34 -10.41 -4.88
C VAL A 301 13.28 -10.85 -3.43
N LEU A 302 12.40 -10.24 -2.65
CA LEU A 302 12.18 -10.56 -1.25
C LEU A 302 10.86 -11.32 -1.06
N ASP A 303 10.80 -12.19 -0.05
CA ASP A 303 9.52 -12.62 0.53
C ASP A 303 8.96 -11.48 1.37
N GLY A 304 7.89 -10.82 0.90
CA GLY A 304 7.29 -9.66 1.56
C GLY A 304 6.75 -9.95 2.96
N LYS A 305 6.52 -11.22 3.31
CA LYS A 305 6.05 -11.59 4.66
C LYS A 305 7.21 -11.65 5.66
N SER A 306 8.32 -12.27 5.31
CA SER A 306 9.47 -12.43 6.21
C SER A 306 10.54 -11.35 6.04
N GLY A 307 10.63 -10.68 4.89
CA GLY A 307 11.75 -9.81 4.51
C GLY A 307 13.00 -10.57 4.08
N ARG A 308 12.90 -11.88 3.79
CA ARG A 308 14.04 -12.71 3.34
C ARG A 308 14.29 -12.48 1.86
N ASP A 309 15.54 -12.24 1.49
CA ASP A 309 15.98 -12.23 0.09
C ASP A 309 15.95 -13.66 -0.48
N LEU A 310 15.18 -13.81 -1.56
CA LEU A 310 14.96 -15.06 -2.26
C LEU A 310 15.85 -15.17 -3.50
N VAL A 311 15.95 -14.08 -4.27
CA VAL A 311 16.71 -14.03 -5.52
C VAL A 311 17.45 -12.71 -5.61
N HIS A 312 18.73 -12.75 -5.97
CA HIS A 312 19.48 -11.57 -6.39
C HIS A 312 19.50 -11.56 -7.91
N LEU A 313 19.27 -10.41 -8.53
CA LEU A 313 19.15 -10.25 -9.97
C LEU A 313 20.06 -9.11 -10.43
N SER A 314 20.64 -9.22 -11.61
CA SER A 314 21.32 -8.11 -12.27
C SER A 314 20.97 -8.18 -13.75
N TYR A 315 20.60 -7.06 -14.34
CA TYR A 315 20.16 -6.95 -15.72
C TYR A 315 20.85 -5.78 -16.41
N GLY A 316 21.08 -5.91 -17.71
CA GLY A 316 21.60 -4.83 -18.56
C GLY A 316 21.07 -4.91 -20.00
N GLY A 317 21.19 -3.80 -20.72
CA GLY A 317 20.78 -3.66 -22.12
C GLY A 317 19.47 -2.90 -22.33
N ALA A 318 19.11 -2.75 -23.60
CA ALA A 318 17.98 -1.94 -24.04
C ALA A 318 16.63 -2.57 -23.62
N GLY A 319 15.68 -1.72 -23.22
CA GLY A 319 14.42 -2.11 -22.55
C GLY A 319 14.35 -1.70 -21.07
N LEU A 320 15.48 -1.76 -20.33
CA LEU A 320 15.60 -1.17 -18.99
C LEU A 320 15.51 0.36 -19.02
N GLU A 321 15.67 0.97 -20.19
CA GLU A 321 15.44 2.39 -20.41
C GLU A 321 14.00 2.78 -20.14
N ARG A 322 12.99 1.97 -20.46
CA ARG A 322 11.60 2.33 -20.11
C ARG A 322 11.40 2.36 -18.60
N TYR A 323 12.07 1.46 -17.89
CA TYR A 323 12.14 1.47 -16.43
C TYR A 323 12.96 2.65 -15.87
N SER A 324 14.04 3.07 -16.55
CA SER A 324 14.97 4.11 -16.10
C SER A 324 14.59 5.54 -16.51
N LYS A 325 14.13 5.73 -17.76
CA LYS A 325 13.55 6.95 -18.37
C LYS A 325 12.07 7.12 -18.04
N GLY A 326 11.42 6.08 -17.52
CA GLY A 326 10.20 6.21 -16.73
C GLY A 326 10.52 7.04 -15.50
N GLY A 327 10.69 8.35 -15.68
CA GLY A 327 10.77 9.41 -14.66
C GLY A 327 9.47 9.55 -13.88
N ASP A 328 8.73 8.46 -13.75
CA ASP A 328 7.50 8.28 -13.03
C ASP A 328 7.71 7.19 -11.95
N ARG A 329 8.91 7.17 -11.34
CA ARG A 329 8.88 6.98 -9.89
C ARG A 329 8.03 8.14 -9.40
N PRO A 330 6.88 7.93 -8.75
CA PRO A 330 6.36 8.98 -7.90
C PRO A 330 7.42 9.13 -6.80
N SER A 331 8.47 9.92 -7.05
CA SER A 331 9.59 10.17 -6.15
C SER A 331 9.01 10.64 -4.83
N GLY A 332 8.01 11.52 -4.90
CA GLY A 332 7.20 12.00 -3.78
C GLY A 332 6.26 10.97 -3.12
N ARG A 333 6.25 9.68 -3.50
CA ARG A 333 5.40 8.70 -2.81
C ARG A 333 5.97 8.37 -1.44
N ILE A 334 5.16 8.53 -0.40
CA ILE A 334 5.52 8.15 0.97
C ILE A 334 5.52 6.61 1.11
N VAL A 335 6.57 6.06 1.72
CA VAL A 335 6.76 4.61 1.89
C VAL A 335 6.98 4.24 3.36
N LEU A 336 6.44 3.09 3.77
CA LEU A 336 6.61 2.58 5.15
C LEU A 336 8.06 2.22 5.43
N PRO A 337 8.53 2.39 6.69
CA PRO A 337 9.85 1.96 7.08
C PRO A 337 9.98 0.43 6.97
N ARG A 338 11.15 -0.05 6.55
CA ARG A 338 11.53 -1.46 6.60
C ARG A 338 12.30 -1.79 7.87
N GLN A 339 11.96 -2.90 8.52
CA GLN A 339 12.71 -3.50 9.61
C GLN A 339 13.06 -4.93 9.22
N ASN A 340 14.36 -5.24 9.17
CA ASN A 340 14.89 -6.54 8.79
C ASN A 340 14.35 -7.03 7.43
N GLY A 341 14.28 -6.13 6.46
CA GLY A 341 13.76 -6.37 5.11
C GLY A 341 12.23 -6.30 4.96
N ARG A 342 11.47 -6.21 6.05
CA ARG A 342 9.99 -6.19 6.03
C ARG A 342 9.44 -4.79 6.24
N THR A 343 8.50 -4.34 5.40
CA THR A 343 7.72 -3.12 5.68
C THR A 343 6.98 -3.23 7.01
N SER A 344 7.05 -2.22 7.87
CA SER A 344 6.51 -2.28 9.22
C SER A 344 5.87 -0.95 9.65
N SER A 345 4.55 -0.88 9.63
CA SER A 345 3.84 0.28 10.18
C SER A 345 3.95 0.37 11.71
N SER A 346 4.22 -0.75 12.40
CA SER A 346 4.43 -0.76 13.85
C SER A 346 5.67 0.00 14.28
N VAL A 347 6.74 -0.01 13.47
CA VAL A 347 7.96 0.78 13.74
C VAL A 347 7.63 2.26 13.76
N LEU A 348 6.83 2.71 12.80
CA LEU A 348 6.38 4.09 12.75
C LEU A 348 5.46 4.43 13.93
N ALA A 349 4.36 3.70 14.08
CA ALA A 349 3.34 3.98 15.10
C ALA A 349 3.89 3.95 16.53
N ARG A 350 4.69 2.93 16.87
CA ARG A 350 5.32 2.83 18.20
C ARG A 350 6.42 3.88 18.38
N GLY A 351 7.20 4.17 17.34
CA GLY A 351 8.23 5.20 17.39
C GLY A 351 7.65 6.60 17.63
N MET A 352 6.53 6.94 16.99
CA MET A 352 5.78 8.18 17.24
C MET A 352 5.32 8.27 18.69
N ALA A 353 4.71 7.19 19.21
CA ALA A 353 4.24 7.13 20.60
C ALA A 353 5.41 7.25 21.59
N LEU A 354 6.55 6.62 21.30
CA LEU A 354 7.74 6.68 22.13
C LEU A 354 8.35 8.09 22.14
N ALA A 355 8.42 8.74 20.98
CA ALA A 355 8.90 10.12 20.87
C ALA A 355 8.02 11.06 21.70
N ALA A 356 6.69 10.97 21.56
CA ALA A 356 5.75 11.76 22.35
C ALA A 356 5.82 11.46 23.87
N ALA A 357 6.19 10.25 24.26
CA ALA A 357 6.35 9.84 25.65
C ALA A 357 7.72 10.20 26.26
N THR A 358 8.65 10.80 25.51
CA THR A 358 10.07 10.90 25.93
C THR A 358 10.26 11.68 27.25
N ALA A 359 9.41 12.68 27.51
CA ALA A 359 9.44 13.45 28.76
C ALA A 359 8.88 12.70 29.98
N ASP A 360 8.25 11.52 29.80
CA ASP A 360 7.74 10.67 30.88
C ASP A 360 8.42 9.28 30.81
N PRO A 361 9.44 9.03 31.66
CA PRO A 361 10.18 7.76 31.65
C PRO A 361 9.31 6.52 31.87
N ARG A 362 8.26 6.60 32.69
CA ARG A 362 7.36 5.47 32.98
C ARG A 362 6.50 5.15 31.77
N LEU A 363 5.98 6.18 31.10
CA LEU A 363 5.23 6.00 29.87
C LEU A 363 6.13 5.51 28.72
N ALA A 364 7.34 6.06 28.59
CA ALA A 364 8.30 5.61 27.59
C ALA A 364 8.60 4.12 27.75
N GLU A 365 8.80 3.64 28.98
CA GLU A 365 9.00 2.21 29.26
C GLU A 365 7.76 1.38 28.96
N ARG A 366 6.56 1.90 29.22
CA ARG A 366 5.30 1.24 28.83
C ARG A 366 5.17 1.09 27.31
N VAL A 367 5.52 2.12 26.53
CA VAL A 367 5.51 2.05 25.06
C VAL A 367 6.58 1.07 24.56
N LYS A 368 7.75 1.00 25.20
CA LYS A 368 8.80 0.02 24.89
C LYS A 368 8.36 -1.42 25.22
N SER A 369 7.75 -1.66 26.37
CA SER A 369 7.33 -3.00 26.78
C SER A 369 6.05 -3.52 26.10
N ALA A 370 5.35 -2.68 25.31
CA ALA A 370 4.16 -3.05 24.56
C ALA A 370 4.47 -3.94 23.33
N GLU A 371 5.11 -5.10 23.53
CA GLU A 371 5.40 -6.08 22.48
C GLU A 371 4.55 -7.36 22.65
N PRO A 372 3.88 -7.85 21.58
CA PRO A 372 3.80 -7.26 20.25
C PRO A 372 2.92 -6.00 20.22
N TRP A 373 3.35 -4.94 19.52
CA TRP A 373 2.65 -3.64 19.46
C TRP A 373 1.17 -3.75 19.10
N ARG A 374 0.82 -4.70 18.22
CA ARG A 374 -0.56 -4.95 17.80
C ARG A 374 -1.50 -5.28 18.97
N GLU A 375 -0.97 -5.81 20.07
CA GLU A 375 -1.73 -6.20 21.26
C GLU A 375 -1.60 -5.14 22.36
N GLY A 376 -0.38 -4.63 22.59
CA GLY A 376 -0.10 -3.68 23.68
C GLY A 376 -0.45 -2.21 23.40
N TYR A 377 -0.68 -1.80 22.14
CA TYR A 377 -0.84 -0.37 21.80
C TYR A 377 -1.97 0.33 22.54
N ARG A 378 -3.09 -0.37 22.84
CA ARG A 378 -4.28 0.28 23.41
C ARG A 378 -3.99 0.89 24.78
N ALA A 379 -3.33 0.14 25.65
CA ALA A 379 -2.94 0.63 26.97
C ALA A 379 -1.92 1.76 26.85
N ALA A 380 -0.83 1.54 26.09
CA ALA A 380 0.21 2.54 25.89
C ALA A 380 -0.31 3.86 25.31
N MET A 381 -1.15 3.80 24.28
CA MET A 381 -1.73 5.00 23.64
C MET A 381 -2.83 5.65 24.49
N THR A 382 -3.52 4.89 25.34
CA THR A 382 -4.45 5.46 26.33
C THR A 382 -3.66 6.26 27.36
N ASP A 383 -2.58 5.70 27.90
CA ASP A 383 -1.74 6.39 28.87
C ASP A 383 -1.05 7.62 28.28
N LEU A 384 -0.62 7.53 27.01
CA LEU A 384 -0.10 8.67 26.25
C LEU A 384 -1.07 9.85 26.18
N SER A 385 -2.38 9.59 26.22
CA SER A 385 -3.39 10.65 26.18
C SER A 385 -3.37 11.56 27.40
N ARG A 386 -2.73 11.15 28.51
CA ARG A 386 -2.48 12.00 29.68
C ARG A 386 -1.35 12.99 29.47
N VAL A 387 -0.41 12.67 28.58
CA VAL A 387 0.80 13.45 28.32
C VAL A 387 0.56 14.39 27.13
N ASP A 388 -0.13 13.92 26.10
CA ASP A 388 -0.44 14.70 24.89
C ASP A 388 -1.78 15.45 24.93
N ALA A 389 -2.36 15.60 26.12
CA ALA A 389 -3.57 16.39 26.31
C ALA A 389 -3.30 17.87 26.00
N PRO A 390 -4.17 18.57 25.25
CA PRO A 390 -3.98 19.98 24.93
C PRO A 390 -3.69 20.91 26.12
N SER A 391 -4.30 20.62 27.27
CA SER A 391 -4.10 21.39 28.50
C SER A 391 -2.67 21.31 29.08
N ARG A 392 -1.82 20.43 28.53
CA ARG A 392 -0.41 20.31 28.89
C ARG A 392 0.55 20.95 27.89
N GLY A 393 0.01 21.64 26.89
CA GLY A 393 0.79 22.20 25.78
C GLY A 393 1.08 21.17 24.68
N SER A 394 1.77 21.62 23.64
CA SER A 394 1.95 20.82 22.42
C SER A 394 3.27 20.03 22.33
N GLU A 395 4.14 20.06 23.35
CA GLU A 395 5.49 19.48 23.28
C GLU A 395 5.49 17.99 22.89
N ALA A 396 4.66 17.17 23.54
CA ALA A 396 4.53 15.75 23.22
C ALA A 396 4.02 15.52 21.78
N ALA A 397 3.07 16.34 21.33
CA ALA A 397 2.55 16.32 19.98
C ALA A 397 3.63 16.67 18.94
N ARG A 398 4.42 17.73 19.19
CA ARG A 398 5.57 18.13 18.35
C ARG A 398 6.60 17.01 18.27
N ALA A 399 6.94 16.37 19.39
CA ALA A 399 7.89 15.26 19.42
C ALA A 399 7.42 14.06 18.60
N GLY A 400 6.14 13.69 18.71
CA GLY A 400 5.54 12.63 17.91
C GLY A 400 5.53 12.92 16.41
N LEU A 401 5.16 14.14 16.01
CA LEU A 401 5.21 14.60 14.61
C LEU A 401 6.64 14.75 14.07
N ALA A 402 7.59 15.17 14.91
CA ALA A 402 9.01 15.21 14.55
C ALA A 402 9.56 13.80 14.27
N TRP A 403 9.08 12.77 14.98
CA TRP A 403 9.40 11.39 14.63
C TRP A 403 8.79 10.97 13.29
N LEU A 404 7.53 11.33 13.03
CA LEU A 404 6.88 11.07 11.74
C LEU A 404 7.72 11.61 10.58
N THR A 405 8.14 12.87 10.66
CA THR A 405 8.91 13.55 9.61
C THR A 405 10.33 13.00 9.40
N LYS A 406 10.96 12.48 10.46
CA LYS A 406 12.29 11.85 10.41
C LYS A 406 12.26 10.36 10.03
N GLY A 407 11.20 9.66 10.44
CA GLY A 407 11.08 8.21 10.31
C GLY A 407 10.50 7.75 8.97
N LEU A 408 9.71 8.60 8.31
CA LEU A 408 9.17 8.33 6.98
C LEU A 408 10.04 8.91 5.87
N HIS A 409 10.05 8.19 4.75
CA HIS A 409 10.78 8.57 3.56
C HIS A 409 9.86 8.55 2.35
N PHE A 410 10.26 9.34 1.36
CA PHE A 410 9.80 9.25 0.00
C PHE A 410 10.45 8.06 -0.73
N ALA A 411 9.86 7.65 -1.86
CA ALA A 411 10.35 6.52 -2.65
C ALA A 411 11.73 6.79 -3.27
N ASP A 412 12.12 8.06 -3.40
CA ASP A 412 13.45 8.52 -3.81
C ASP A 412 14.50 8.46 -2.67
N GLY A 413 14.08 8.16 -1.44
CA GLY A 413 14.95 8.07 -0.27
C GLY A 413 15.10 9.36 0.53
N ARG A 414 14.53 10.49 0.10
CA ARG A 414 14.47 11.71 0.91
C ARG A 414 13.56 11.50 2.12
N ARG A 415 13.84 12.19 3.24
CA ARG A 415 12.92 12.19 4.38
C ARG A 415 11.70 13.03 4.04
N ILE A 416 10.52 12.68 4.56
CA ILE A 416 9.33 13.51 4.31
C ILE A 416 9.44 14.91 4.95
N GLY A 417 10.27 15.09 5.99
CA GLY A 417 10.58 16.41 6.54
C GLY A 417 11.35 17.34 5.58
N GLU A 418 11.93 16.79 4.51
CA GLU A 418 12.61 17.54 3.45
C GLU A 418 11.64 17.96 2.33
N ALA A 419 10.34 17.64 2.46
CA ALA A 419 9.33 17.98 1.47
C ALA A 419 9.29 19.48 1.16
N ARG A 420 9.01 19.82 -0.10
CA ARG A 420 8.80 21.19 -0.60
C ARG A 420 7.55 21.24 -1.46
N ALA A 421 6.84 22.37 -1.43
CA ALA A 421 5.69 22.55 -2.31
C ALA A 421 6.19 22.60 -3.77
N VAL A 422 5.51 21.87 -4.66
CA VAL A 422 5.85 21.79 -6.09
C VAL A 422 4.72 22.41 -6.89
N GLU A 423 5.08 23.33 -7.79
CA GLU A 423 4.13 23.94 -8.72
C GLU A 423 3.49 22.89 -9.63
N VAL A 424 2.16 22.96 -9.78
CA VAL A 424 1.41 22.08 -10.67
C VAL A 424 1.06 22.85 -11.94
N ARG A 425 1.51 22.35 -13.09
CA ARG A 425 1.24 22.95 -14.40
C ARG A 425 -0.18 22.63 -14.87
N GLY A 426 -0.81 23.60 -15.54
CA GLY A 426 -2.16 23.48 -16.10
C GLY A 426 -3.23 24.12 -15.21
N GLY A 427 -4.30 24.63 -15.85
CA GLY A 427 -5.40 25.26 -15.13
C GLY A 427 -6.30 24.24 -14.43
N PRO A 428 -6.90 24.57 -13.28
CA PRO A 428 -7.86 23.69 -12.63
C PRO A 428 -9.12 23.52 -13.48
N TRP A 429 -9.80 22.39 -13.33
CA TRP A 429 -11.11 22.18 -13.92
C TRP A 429 -12.19 22.58 -12.92
N LYS A 430 -13.11 23.48 -13.31
CA LYS A 430 -14.15 24.01 -12.43
C LYS A 430 -15.53 23.51 -12.85
N VAL A 431 -16.34 23.11 -11.88
CA VAL A 431 -17.75 22.77 -12.05
C VAL A 431 -18.56 23.61 -11.08
N SER A 432 -19.26 24.61 -11.59
CA SER A 432 -20.08 25.52 -10.77
C SER A 432 -21.54 25.07 -10.73
N GLY A 433 -22.14 25.21 -9.57
CA GLY A 433 -23.58 25.12 -9.38
C GLY A 433 -24.33 26.29 -10.02
N SER A 434 -25.64 26.17 -10.14
CA SER A 434 -26.53 27.21 -10.67
C SER A 434 -27.72 27.52 -9.76
N ARG A 435 -27.75 26.90 -8.57
CA ARG A 435 -28.81 27.13 -7.58
C ARG A 435 -28.42 28.24 -6.63
N GLU A 436 -29.42 28.82 -5.98
CA GLU A 436 -29.22 29.71 -4.83
C GLU A 436 -28.59 28.95 -3.65
N PRO A 437 -27.67 29.58 -2.88
CA PRO A 437 -27.09 29.00 -1.68
C PRO A 437 -28.17 28.60 -0.66
N ARG A 438 -28.11 27.36 -0.18
CA ARG A 438 -28.97 26.93 0.93
C ARG A 438 -28.50 27.61 2.22
N ARG A 439 -29.35 28.45 2.83
CA ARG A 439 -29.09 29.13 4.12
C ARG A 439 -29.92 28.51 5.26
N GLU A 440 -29.86 27.19 5.39
CA GLU A 440 -30.53 26.47 6.48
C GLU A 440 -29.80 25.14 6.72
N LEU A 441 -29.60 24.79 7.99
CA LEU A 441 -29.12 23.47 8.40
C LEU A 441 -30.28 22.46 8.43
N SER A 442 -30.12 21.33 7.76
CA SER A 442 -31.15 20.29 7.67
C SER A 442 -30.57 18.89 7.80
N LEU A 443 -31.22 18.00 8.54
CA LEU A 443 -30.83 16.59 8.64
C LEU A 443 -31.96 15.66 8.20
N GLU A 444 -31.64 14.69 7.36
CA GLU A 444 -32.52 13.55 7.08
C GLU A 444 -32.15 12.36 7.98
N LEU A 445 -33.08 11.92 8.83
CA LEU A 445 -32.88 10.80 9.73
C LEU A 445 -34.09 9.85 9.70
N ASN A 446 -33.87 8.61 9.29
CA ASN A 446 -34.90 7.56 9.17
C ASN A 446 -36.10 7.99 8.30
N GLY A 447 -35.85 8.69 7.19
CA GLY A 447 -36.90 9.16 6.27
C GLY A 447 -37.68 10.37 6.77
N ARG A 448 -37.20 11.05 7.82
CA ARG A 448 -37.76 12.30 8.32
C ARG A 448 -36.74 13.42 8.21
N ASP A 449 -37.18 14.56 7.69
CA ASP A 449 -36.43 15.80 7.65
C ASP A 449 -36.58 16.58 8.95
N TYR A 450 -35.45 17.04 9.49
CA TYR A 450 -35.35 17.90 10.67
C TYR A 450 -34.72 19.23 10.28
N ARG A 451 -35.44 20.33 10.51
CA ARG A 451 -35.02 21.71 10.23
C ARG A 451 -35.56 22.70 11.27
N GLY A 452 -34.96 23.88 11.39
CA GLY A 452 -35.34 24.91 12.34
C GLY A 452 -35.65 24.37 13.74
N ARG A 453 -36.81 24.71 14.29
CA ARG A 453 -37.27 24.28 15.63
C ARG A 453 -37.28 22.75 15.83
N SER A 454 -37.60 21.98 14.79
CA SER A 454 -37.65 20.51 14.90
C SER A 454 -36.25 19.89 15.03
N LEU A 455 -35.25 20.49 14.38
CA LEU A 455 -33.86 20.11 14.52
C LEU A 455 -33.32 20.53 15.89
N LEU A 456 -33.62 21.75 16.34
CA LEU A 456 -33.23 22.23 17.67
C LEU A 456 -33.76 21.32 18.79
N ALA A 457 -35.04 20.94 18.72
CA ALA A 457 -35.64 19.99 19.68
C ALA A 457 -34.97 18.60 19.65
N LEU A 458 -34.52 18.15 18.48
CA LEU A 458 -33.77 16.91 18.34
C LEU A 458 -32.39 17.01 19.01
N LEU A 459 -31.66 18.09 18.76
CA LEU A 459 -30.33 18.34 19.33
C LEU A 459 -30.40 18.49 20.85
N ASP A 460 -31.39 19.19 21.39
CA ASP A 460 -31.63 19.31 22.83
C ASP A 460 -31.92 17.93 23.46
N ALA A 461 -32.73 17.10 22.81
CA ALA A 461 -32.96 15.72 23.25
C ALA A 461 -31.67 14.88 23.22
N TRP A 462 -30.82 15.05 22.20
CA TRP A 462 -29.51 14.40 22.12
C TRP A 462 -28.56 14.86 23.23
N HIS A 463 -28.50 16.16 23.50
CA HIS A 463 -27.68 16.74 24.56
C HIS A 463 -28.08 16.20 25.93
N ARG A 464 -29.38 16.25 26.30
CA ARG A 464 -29.89 15.69 27.56
C ARG A 464 -29.55 14.21 27.73
N ARG A 465 -29.58 13.44 26.63
CA ARG A 465 -29.22 12.02 26.62
C ARG A 465 -27.72 11.78 26.65
N GLY A 466 -26.89 12.80 26.44
CA GLY A 466 -25.43 12.71 26.41
C GLY A 466 -24.89 12.16 25.09
N PHE A 467 -25.69 12.25 24.02
CA PHE A 467 -25.31 11.83 22.67
C PHE A 467 -24.37 12.85 22.01
N ILE A 468 -24.53 14.13 22.36
CA ILE A 468 -23.66 15.24 21.98
C ILE A 468 -23.25 16.02 23.22
N ARG A 469 -22.05 16.60 23.18
CA ARG A 469 -21.53 17.48 24.22
C ARG A 469 -22.16 18.86 24.14
N ARG A 470 -22.06 19.61 25.24
CA ARG A 470 -22.67 20.94 25.35
C ARG A 470 -22.16 21.91 24.28
N GLY A 471 -20.85 21.97 24.06
CA GLY A 471 -20.28 22.87 23.04
C GLY A 471 -20.82 22.58 21.64
N ALA A 472 -21.01 21.30 21.28
CA ALA A 472 -21.59 20.94 19.98
C ALA A 472 -23.05 21.36 19.88
N TYR A 473 -23.82 21.17 20.96
CA TYR A 473 -25.20 21.62 21.02
C TYR A 473 -25.31 23.14 20.86
N ASP A 474 -24.54 23.90 21.65
CA ASP A 474 -24.57 25.37 21.65
C ASP A 474 -24.18 25.91 20.26
N ALA A 475 -23.10 25.41 19.65
CA ALA A 475 -22.67 25.80 18.31
C ALA A 475 -23.72 25.49 17.21
N LEU A 476 -24.29 24.29 17.23
CA LEU A 476 -25.30 23.90 16.24
C LEU A 476 -26.63 24.64 16.45
N ALA A 477 -27.00 24.96 17.69
CA ALA A 477 -28.16 25.80 17.99
C ALA A 477 -27.97 27.20 17.41
N GLU A 478 -26.78 27.79 17.57
CA GLU A 478 -26.45 29.09 16.99
C GLU A 478 -26.50 29.06 15.46
N VAL A 479 -26.00 28.01 14.79
CA VAL A 479 -26.13 27.83 13.33
C VAL A 479 -27.60 27.77 12.88
N ILE A 480 -28.48 27.20 13.70
CA ILE A 480 -29.92 27.11 13.40
C ILE A 480 -30.60 28.47 13.58
N ASP A 481 -30.21 29.21 14.63
CA ASP A 481 -30.80 30.50 14.98
C ASP A 481 -30.25 31.65 14.10
N ASP A 482 -28.97 31.60 13.70
CA ASP A 482 -28.33 32.49 12.74
C ASP A 482 -27.76 31.69 11.53
N PRO A 483 -28.58 31.45 10.49
CA PRO A 483 -28.13 30.76 9.28
C PRO A 483 -27.07 31.54 8.47
N GLY A 484 -26.79 32.81 8.80
CA GLY A 484 -25.71 33.59 8.21
C GLY A 484 -24.33 33.00 8.47
N ILE A 485 -24.19 32.16 9.50
CA ILE A 485 -22.96 31.40 9.79
C ILE A 485 -22.60 30.44 8.63
N LEU A 486 -23.60 29.95 7.90
CA LEU A 486 -23.41 29.10 6.71
C LEU A 486 -22.96 29.90 5.48
N ASP A 487 -22.79 31.22 5.60
CA ASP A 487 -22.18 32.05 4.56
C ASP A 487 -20.66 31.97 4.59
N LEU A 488 -20.12 31.28 3.59
CA LEU A 488 -18.71 30.92 3.49
C LEU A 488 -18.03 31.66 2.32
N GLU A 489 -18.60 32.78 1.87
CA GLU A 489 -17.98 33.63 0.86
C GLU A 489 -16.52 33.98 1.22
N GLY A 490 -15.65 33.95 0.21
CA GLY A 490 -14.22 34.23 0.35
C GLY A 490 -13.36 33.05 0.83
N TRP A 491 -13.96 31.90 1.15
CA TRP A 491 -13.25 30.68 1.49
C TRP A 491 -13.19 29.67 0.35
N THR A 492 -12.01 29.08 0.17
CA THR A 492 -11.79 27.89 -0.64
C THR A 492 -11.44 26.72 0.27
N PHE A 493 -12.27 25.67 0.25
CA PHE A 493 -12.12 24.49 1.08
C PHE A 493 -11.36 23.38 0.35
N ALA A 494 -10.12 23.12 0.74
CA ALA A 494 -9.33 22.02 0.22
C ALA A 494 -9.66 20.72 0.97
N CYS A 495 -10.59 19.91 0.43
CA CYS A 495 -11.04 18.67 1.06
C CYS A 495 -10.16 17.48 0.63
N LEU A 496 -9.15 17.13 1.44
CA LEU A 496 -8.20 16.03 1.13
C LEU A 496 -8.89 14.66 1.00
N GLY A 497 -10.07 14.52 1.59
CA GLY A 497 -10.96 13.37 1.44
C GLY A 497 -12.30 13.72 0.79
N ALA A 498 -12.36 14.56 -0.25
CA ALA A 498 -13.60 15.04 -0.87
C ALA A 498 -14.61 13.93 -1.24
N SER A 499 -14.12 12.76 -1.67
CA SER A 499 -14.97 11.60 -2.02
C SER A 499 -15.29 10.68 -0.84
N ALA A 500 -14.84 11.00 0.37
CA ALA A 500 -15.10 10.20 1.56
C ALA A 500 -16.57 10.30 1.97
N ALA A 501 -17.11 9.23 2.56
CA ALA A 501 -18.51 9.21 3.00
C ALA A 501 -18.86 10.27 4.06
N LEU A 502 -17.86 10.80 4.76
CA LEU A 502 -18.01 11.88 5.74
C LEU A 502 -17.50 13.22 5.22
N SER A 503 -17.20 13.35 3.93
CA SER A 503 -16.70 14.62 3.41
C SER A 503 -17.74 15.72 3.57
N PRO A 504 -17.35 16.94 4.02
CA PRO A 504 -18.25 18.08 4.06
C PRO A 504 -18.49 18.69 2.67
N ALA A 505 -17.76 18.24 1.63
CA ALA A 505 -17.82 18.82 0.29
C ALA A 505 -19.25 19.01 -0.26
N PRO A 506 -20.18 18.03 -0.17
CA PRO A 506 -21.54 18.24 -0.66
C PRO A 506 -22.28 19.37 0.08
N SER A 507 -22.15 19.45 1.41
CA SER A 507 -22.79 20.49 2.22
C SER A 507 -22.20 21.87 1.94
N LEU A 508 -20.87 21.97 1.81
CA LEU A 508 -20.15 23.20 1.47
C LEU A 508 -20.57 23.73 0.09
N LEU A 509 -20.63 22.84 -0.92
CA LEU A 509 -21.12 23.19 -2.26
C LEU A 509 -22.59 23.63 -2.24
N ALA A 510 -23.44 22.99 -1.42
CA ALA A 510 -24.84 23.40 -1.27
C ALA A 510 -24.98 24.79 -0.61
N TRP A 511 -24.05 25.18 0.25
CA TRP A 511 -24.01 26.49 0.92
C TRP A 511 -23.28 27.57 0.12
N GLY A 512 -22.83 27.27 -1.10
CA GLY A 512 -22.21 28.25 -2.01
C GLY A 512 -20.69 28.36 -1.94
N ALA A 513 -20.02 27.50 -1.18
CA ALA A 513 -18.57 27.58 -1.01
C ALA A 513 -17.78 26.99 -2.20
N ASP A 514 -16.56 27.47 -2.41
CA ASP A 514 -15.61 26.86 -3.32
C ASP A 514 -14.95 25.64 -2.65
N VAL A 515 -14.98 24.49 -3.32
CA VAL A 515 -14.42 23.24 -2.81
C VAL A 515 -13.36 22.72 -3.75
N ALA A 516 -12.11 22.74 -3.31
CA ALA A 516 -11.00 22.11 -4.00
C ALA A 516 -10.85 20.64 -3.59
N ALA A 517 -10.91 19.74 -4.56
CA ALA A 517 -10.89 18.30 -4.34
C ALA A 517 -9.66 17.65 -4.99
N PRO A 518 -8.54 17.47 -4.27
CA PRO A 518 -7.46 16.63 -4.75
C PRO A 518 -7.96 15.18 -4.81
N VAL A 519 -7.99 14.62 -6.01
CA VAL A 519 -8.54 13.29 -6.30
C VAL A 519 -7.49 12.36 -6.85
N ARG A 520 -7.58 11.09 -6.47
CA ARG A 520 -6.66 10.05 -6.92
C ARG A 520 -6.97 9.62 -8.35
N ALA A 521 -6.00 8.94 -8.97
CA ALA A 521 -6.19 8.34 -10.28
C ALA A 521 -7.43 7.43 -10.34
N GLY A 522 -8.25 7.57 -11.37
CA GLY A 522 -9.54 6.89 -11.55
C GLY A 522 -10.70 7.47 -10.75
N GLN A 523 -10.52 8.61 -10.06
CA GLN A 523 -11.58 9.34 -9.34
C GLN A 523 -11.77 10.77 -9.87
N GLU A 524 -11.10 11.15 -10.96
CA GLU A 524 -11.16 12.48 -11.57
C GLU A 524 -12.57 12.84 -12.03
N LYS A 525 -13.32 11.81 -12.45
CA LYS A 525 -14.69 11.91 -12.92
C LYS A 525 -15.67 11.34 -11.90
N ASN A 526 -15.42 11.53 -10.59
CA ASN A 526 -16.34 11.08 -9.56
C ASN A 526 -17.70 11.79 -9.74
N SER A 527 -18.66 11.09 -10.33
CA SER A 527 -19.96 11.66 -10.70
C SER A 527 -20.69 12.21 -9.48
N ALA A 528 -20.58 11.56 -8.30
CA ALA A 528 -21.28 12.03 -7.10
C ALA A 528 -20.82 13.42 -6.63
N LEU A 529 -19.51 13.74 -6.75
CA LEU A 529 -19.00 15.08 -6.43
C LEU A 529 -19.41 16.12 -7.48
N ILE A 530 -19.35 15.74 -8.75
CA ILE A 530 -19.77 16.59 -9.86
C ILE A 530 -21.28 16.88 -9.78
N ASP A 531 -22.08 15.87 -9.46
CA ASP A 531 -23.53 15.97 -9.28
C ASP A 531 -23.85 16.85 -8.06
N ALA A 532 -23.13 16.68 -6.94
CA ALA A 532 -23.24 17.55 -5.79
C ALA A 532 -22.97 19.02 -6.17
N ALA A 533 -21.90 19.29 -6.92
CA ALA A 533 -21.56 20.64 -7.38
C ALA A 533 -22.66 21.23 -8.29
N LYS A 534 -23.09 20.49 -9.32
CA LYS A 534 -24.15 20.92 -10.24
C LYS A 534 -25.48 21.16 -9.54
N SER A 535 -25.79 20.37 -8.52
CA SER A 535 -27.03 20.48 -7.73
C SER A 535 -26.97 21.56 -6.65
N GLY A 536 -25.77 22.07 -6.33
CA GLY A 536 -25.55 23.10 -5.32
C GLY A 536 -25.42 24.50 -5.91
N ALA A 537 -24.82 25.38 -5.11
CA ALA A 537 -24.59 26.79 -5.42
C ALA A 537 -23.10 27.14 -5.57
N GLY A 538 -22.21 26.35 -4.99
CA GLY A 538 -20.77 26.59 -4.97
C GLY A 538 -20.03 26.03 -6.19
N THR A 539 -18.71 26.17 -6.19
CA THR A 539 -17.86 25.67 -7.28
C THR A 539 -16.96 24.53 -6.79
N LEU A 540 -17.02 23.40 -7.48
CA LEU A 540 -16.04 22.32 -7.33
C LEU A 540 -14.82 22.61 -8.20
N ILE A 541 -13.63 22.58 -7.60
CA ILE A 541 -12.34 22.81 -8.23
C ILE A 541 -11.55 21.50 -8.22
N LEU A 542 -11.29 20.95 -9.40
CA LEU A 542 -10.52 19.73 -9.60
C LEU A 542 -9.13 20.07 -10.15
N PRO A 543 -8.08 19.33 -9.75
CA PRO A 543 -6.74 19.58 -10.26
C PRO A 543 -6.62 19.23 -11.76
N PRO A 544 -5.65 19.80 -12.48
CA PRO A 544 -5.43 19.50 -13.91
C PRO A 544 -5.03 18.04 -14.16
N ALA A 545 -4.51 17.36 -13.14
CA ALA A 545 -4.17 15.95 -13.15
C ALA A 545 -4.47 15.33 -11.76
N PRO A 546 -4.56 13.99 -11.65
CA PRO A 546 -4.86 13.36 -10.36
C PRO A 546 -3.77 13.65 -9.32
N LEU A 547 -4.18 14.11 -8.14
CA LEU A 547 -3.30 14.44 -7.03
C LEU A 547 -3.67 13.59 -5.80
N ASP A 548 -2.82 12.60 -5.49
CA ASP A 548 -2.96 11.70 -4.35
C ASP A 548 -2.01 12.12 -3.23
N VAL A 549 -2.56 12.40 -2.03
CA VAL A 549 -1.80 12.84 -0.85
C VAL A 549 -0.67 11.90 -0.41
N VAL A 550 -0.74 10.61 -0.74
CA VAL A 550 0.33 9.64 -0.45
C VAL A 550 1.36 9.61 -1.57
N ARG A 551 0.94 9.76 -2.83
CA ARG A 551 1.82 9.63 -3.99
C ARG A 551 2.54 10.92 -4.37
N ALA A 552 1.92 12.07 -4.11
CA ALA A 552 2.40 13.38 -4.53
C ALA A 552 2.00 14.51 -3.54
N PRO A 553 2.26 14.37 -2.22
CA PRO A 553 1.91 15.39 -1.24
C PRO A 553 2.55 16.76 -1.55
N GLU A 554 3.76 16.79 -2.09
CA GLU A 554 4.46 18.02 -2.50
C GLU A 554 3.68 18.80 -3.59
N ALA A 555 3.13 18.09 -4.58
CA ALA A 555 2.32 18.67 -5.65
C ALA A 555 0.90 19.05 -5.17
N VAL A 556 0.29 18.23 -4.30
CA VAL A 556 -0.99 18.57 -3.65
C VAL A 556 -0.84 19.89 -2.88
N ALA A 557 0.24 20.06 -2.12
CA ALA A 557 0.51 21.27 -1.37
C ALA A 557 0.69 22.50 -2.27
N GLY A 558 1.50 22.39 -3.34
CA GLY A 558 1.71 23.49 -4.27
C GLY A 558 0.44 23.90 -5.02
N TRP A 559 -0.37 22.92 -5.42
CA TRP A 559 -1.67 23.20 -6.03
C TRP A 559 -2.62 23.92 -5.08
N ILE A 560 -2.77 23.44 -3.83
CA ILE A 560 -3.66 24.08 -2.85
C ILE A 560 -3.17 25.50 -2.50
N ALA A 561 -1.87 25.71 -2.34
CA ALA A 561 -1.31 27.01 -1.99
C ALA A 561 -1.54 28.08 -3.07
N ALA A 562 -1.69 27.66 -4.33
CA ALA A 562 -1.94 28.52 -5.48
C ALA A 562 -3.43 28.85 -5.71
N LEU A 563 -4.35 28.31 -4.90
CA LEU A 563 -5.77 28.60 -5.01
C LEU A 563 -6.13 30.01 -4.53
N ASP A 564 -7.20 30.55 -5.11
CA ASP A 564 -7.79 31.84 -4.75
C ASP A 564 -8.50 31.79 -3.39
N GLY A 565 -8.71 32.97 -2.79
CA GLY A 565 -9.42 33.11 -1.52
C GLY A 565 -8.65 32.63 -0.30
N ARG A 566 -9.30 32.66 0.87
CA ARG A 566 -8.74 32.11 2.12
C ARG A 566 -8.86 30.59 2.10
N ILE A 567 -7.80 29.89 2.50
CA ILE A 567 -7.78 28.43 2.43
C ILE A 567 -8.23 27.82 3.76
N ALA A 568 -9.17 26.87 3.68
CA ALA A 568 -9.46 25.93 4.76
C ALA A 568 -9.17 24.51 4.29
N ILE A 569 -8.13 23.86 4.86
CA ILE A 569 -7.86 22.45 4.55
C ILE A 569 -8.72 21.58 5.45
N VAL A 570 -9.47 20.66 4.86
CA VAL A 570 -10.34 19.74 5.60
C VAL A 570 -9.90 18.30 5.37
N ASP A 571 -9.35 17.70 6.43
CA ASP A 571 -8.91 16.31 6.42
C ASP A 571 -10.03 15.36 6.90
N THR A 572 -10.61 14.66 5.92
CA THR A 572 -11.57 13.57 6.12
C THR A 572 -11.07 12.25 5.52
N LEU A 573 -9.76 12.09 5.41
CA LEU A 573 -9.14 10.89 4.83
C LEU A 573 -9.49 9.65 5.64
N TYR A 574 -9.61 8.52 4.93
CA TYR A 574 -9.74 7.21 5.54
C TYR A 574 -9.27 6.11 4.58
N ALA A 575 -8.53 5.16 5.11
CA ALA A 575 -8.16 3.94 4.40
C ALA A 575 -8.05 2.75 5.37
N PRO A 576 -8.02 1.50 4.89
CA PRO A 576 -7.78 0.35 5.76
C PRO A 576 -6.29 0.17 6.07
N GLY A 577 -5.99 -0.14 7.34
CA GLY A 577 -4.65 -0.57 7.78
C GLY A 577 -3.58 0.50 7.59
N ALA A 578 -2.38 0.09 7.15
CA ALA A 578 -1.23 0.99 7.04
C ALA A 578 -1.40 2.08 5.96
N LYS A 579 -2.32 1.89 5.01
CA LYS A 579 -2.66 2.93 4.02
C LYS A 579 -3.25 4.17 4.68
N PHE A 580 -3.94 4.01 5.81
CA PHE A 580 -4.49 5.15 6.54
C PHE A 580 -3.40 6.01 7.16
N LEU A 581 -2.45 5.35 7.81
CA LEU A 581 -1.29 6.00 8.41
C LEU A 581 -0.46 6.76 7.37
N LEU A 582 -0.28 6.20 6.18
CA LEU A 582 0.38 6.90 5.07
C LEU A 582 -0.43 8.07 4.54
N ALA A 583 -1.77 7.97 4.48
CA ALA A 583 -2.64 9.06 4.02
C ALA A 583 -2.57 10.25 4.97
N GLU A 584 -2.67 10.03 6.27
CA GLU A 584 -2.56 11.08 7.29
C GLU A 584 -1.13 11.66 7.36
N ALA A 585 -0.10 10.85 7.13
CA ALA A 585 1.26 11.36 6.98
C ALA A 585 1.42 12.27 5.75
N GLY A 586 0.75 11.93 4.64
CA GLY A 586 0.68 12.75 3.44
C GLY A 586 -0.08 14.06 3.68
N ALA A 587 -1.20 14.00 4.40
CA ALA A 587 -1.96 15.16 4.82
C ALA A 587 -1.12 16.09 5.70
N ASP A 588 -0.39 15.56 6.70
CA ASP A 588 0.49 16.36 7.55
C ASP A 588 1.58 17.10 6.74
N VAL A 589 2.12 16.47 5.69
CA VAL A 589 3.05 17.13 4.76
C VAL A 589 2.34 18.26 4.00
N VAL A 590 1.15 18.01 3.46
CA VAL A 590 0.36 19.01 2.74
C VAL A 590 0.03 20.21 3.64
N GLU A 591 -0.54 19.95 4.81
CA GLU A 591 -0.93 20.94 5.81
C GLU A 591 0.28 21.78 6.25
N SER A 592 1.42 21.15 6.52
CA SER A 592 2.66 21.83 6.95
C SER A 592 3.30 22.67 5.84
N LEU A 593 3.10 22.32 4.58
CA LEU A 593 3.62 23.08 3.44
C LEU A 593 2.69 24.26 3.10
N VAL A 594 1.38 24.02 3.06
CA VAL A 594 0.40 25.06 2.75
C VAL A 594 0.37 26.13 3.83
N THR A 595 0.35 25.76 5.11
CA THR A 595 0.33 26.77 6.21
C THR A 595 1.59 27.63 6.26
N ARG A 596 2.72 27.13 5.76
CA ARG A 596 3.96 27.90 5.62
C ARG A 596 3.90 28.87 4.45
N ALA A 597 3.30 28.46 3.34
CA ALA A 597 3.11 29.30 2.16
C ALA A 597 1.97 30.32 2.34
N ARG A 598 0.94 29.96 3.11
CA ARG A 598 -0.29 30.70 3.34
C ARG A 598 -0.59 30.71 4.85
N PRO A 599 0.04 31.62 5.64
CA PRO A 599 -0.10 31.66 7.10
C PRO A 599 -1.52 31.89 7.61
N ASP A 600 -2.42 32.41 6.77
CA ASP A 600 -3.84 32.61 7.03
C ASP A 600 -4.71 31.36 6.85
N THR A 601 -4.11 30.23 6.44
CA THR A 601 -4.81 28.96 6.25
C THR A 601 -5.41 28.45 7.56
N ALA A 602 -6.70 28.10 7.52
CA ALA A 602 -7.38 27.35 8.58
C ALA A 602 -7.27 25.84 8.32
N LEU A 603 -7.28 25.04 9.39
CA LEU A 603 -7.18 23.58 9.31
C LEU A 603 -8.33 22.91 10.04
N ALA A 604 -8.84 21.82 9.48
CA ALA A 604 -9.97 21.11 10.02
C ALA A 604 -9.79 19.59 9.99
N TRP A 605 -10.13 18.91 11.09
CA TRP A 605 -10.06 17.45 11.22
C TRP A 605 -11.30 16.88 11.88
N TYR A 606 -11.62 15.64 11.50
CA TYR A 606 -12.61 14.84 12.20
C TYR A 606 -11.94 13.91 13.19
N GLY A 607 -12.12 14.22 14.47
CA GLY A 607 -11.81 13.34 15.58
C GLY A 607 -12.70 12.11 15.60
N SER A 608 -12.23 11.06 16.26
CA SER A 608 -12.97 9.80 16.40
C SER A 608 -13.41 9.58 17.84
N PRO A 609 -14.65 9.12 18.10
CA PRO A 609 -15.10 8.77 19.45
C PRO A 609 -14.52 7.42 19.88
N THR A 610 -13.78 6.72 19.01
CA THR A 610 -13.05 5.49 19.32
C THR A 610 -11.54 5.72 19.44
N ASP A 611 -11.15 6.93 19.83
CA ASP A 611 -9.81 7.31 20.25
C ASP A 611 -9.82 7.59 21.77
N ALA A 612 -8.65 7.70 22.40
CA ALA A 612 -8.51 7.97 23.82
C ALA A 612 -8.37 9.46 24.13
N TYR A 613 -9.15 9.98 25.08
CA TYR A 613 -9.16 11.40 25.46
C TYR A 613 -9.17 11.58 26.98
N VAL A 614 -8.53 12.63 27.47
CA VAL A 614 -8.80 13.14 28.82
C VAL A 614 -10.18 13.78 28.79
N LEU A 615 -11.08 13.30 29.66
CA LEU A 615 -12.43 13.84 29.78
C LEU A 615 -12.63 14.32 31.21
N SER A 616 -12.86 15.62 31.38
CA SER A 616 -13.14 16.25 32.68
C SER A 616 -14.48 15.80 33.28
N GLU A 617 -15.46 15.51 32.42
CA GLU A 617 -16.79 15.09 32.85
C GLU A 617 -16.84 13.60 33.24
N PRO A 618 -17.40 13.27 34.43
CA PRO A 618 -17.62 11.89 34.82
C PRO A 618 -18.66 11.22 33.92
N PRO A 619 -18.58 9.90 33.73
CA PRO A 619 -19.63 9.17 33.03
C PRO A 619 -20.95 9.25 33.79
N LYS A 620 -22.08 9.00 33.11
CA LYS A 620 -23.39 9.01 33.75
C LYS A 620 -23.51 7.80 34.70
N ALA A 621 -23.92 8.06 35.95
CA ALA A 621 -24.16 7.02 36.96
C ALA A 621 -25.23 6.00 36.52
N HIS A 622 -26.25 6.47 35.80
CA HIS A 622 -27.26 5.63 35.17
C HIS A 622 -27.21 5.83 33.65
N PHE A 623 -26.84 4.77 32.94
CA PHE A 623 -26.69 4.79 31.49
C PHE A 623 -27.90 4.16 30.79
N GLY A 624 -28.57 4.96 29.95
CA GLY A 624 -29.77 4.52 29.25
C GLY A 624 -30.98 4.30 30.17
N ARG A 625 -32.08 3.81 29.59
CA ARG A 625 -33.31 3.39 30.31
C ARG A 625 -33.89 2.15 29.63
N GLY A 626 -34.59 1.31 30.39
CA GLY A 626 -35.31 0.14 29.89
C GLY A 626 -34.51 -1.18 29.89
N PRO A 627 -35.10 -2.28 29.38
CA PRO A 627 -34.58 -3.63 29.56
C PRO A 627 -33.15 -3.86 29.05
N ALA A 628 -32.79 -3.23 27.92
CA ALA A 628 -31.45 -3.35 27.35
C ALA A 628 -30.37 -2.71 28.23
N ALA A 629 -30.67 -1.58 28.89
CA ALA A 629 -29.76 -0.94 29.82
C ALA A 629 -29.58 -1.78 31.10
N SER A 630 -30.66 -2.36 31.63
CA SER A 630 -30.59 -3.29 32.76
C SER A 630 -29.78 -4.55 32.43
N ALA A 631 -29.96 -5.10 31.23
CA ALA A 631 -29.19 -6.25 30.75
C ALA A 631 -27.70 -5.91 30.60
N LEU A 632 -27.35 -4.71 30.11
CA LEU A 632 -25.96 -4.25 30.05
C LEU A 632 -25.35 -4.13 31.45
N ALA A 633 -26.07 -3.58 32.42
CA ALA A 633 -25.58 -3.48 33.80
C ALA A 633 -25.35 -4.86 34.44
N ALA A 634 -26.26 -5.81 34.22
CA ALA A 634 -26.11 -7.19 34.68
C ALA A 634 -24.93 -7.88 33.99
N TYR A 635 -24.79 -7.72 32.67
CA TYR A 635 -23.65 -8.21 31.90
C TYR A 635 -22.32 -7.63 32.41
N ALA A 636 -22.28 -6.31 32.66
CA ALA A 636 -21.13 -5.61 33.19
C ALA A 636 -20.68 -6.18 34.54
N LYS A 637 -21.63 -6.41 35.45
CA LYS A 637 -21.36 -7.06 36.74
C LYS A 637 -20.87 -8.50 36.57
N ALA A 638 -21.54 -9.29 35.72
CA ALA A 638 -21.21 -10.71 35.52
C ALA A 638 -19.86 -10.94 34.83
N ARG A 639 -19.45 -10.02 33.94
CA ARG A 639 -18.19 -10.10 33.17
C ARG A 639 -17.07 -9.25 33.75
N GLY A 640 -17.31 -8.50 34.84
CA GLY A 640 -16.32 -7.62 35.45
C GLY A 640 -15.82 -6.54 34.48
N LEU A 641 -16.73 -5.88 33.76
CA LEU A 641 -16.34 -4.82 32.81
C LEU A 641 -15.63 -3.69 33.57
N GLY A 642 -14.48 -3.27 33.04
CA GLY A 642 -13.74 -2.13 33.56
C GLY A 642 -14.49 -0.79 33.40
N PRO A 643 -14.06 0.25 34.12
CA PRO A 643 -14.65 1.57 34.01
C PRO A 643 -14.34 2.23 32.67
N SER A 644 -15.21 3.15 32.23
CA SER A 644 -14.99 3.99 31.05
C SER A 644 -14.00 5.16 31.27
N ARG A 645 -13.41 5.23 32.47
CA ARG A 645 -12.35 6.15 32.86
C ARG A 645 -11.26 5.40 33.60
N VAL A 646 -10.03 5.52 33.11
CA VAL A 646 -8.83 5.03 33.78
C VAL A 646 -7.94 6.24 33.99
N ASP A 647 -7.74 6.64 35.25
CA ASP A 647 -6.98 7.84 35.63
C ASP A 647 -7.41 9.11 34.86
N GLY A 648 -8.72 9.33 34.72
CA GLY A 648 -9.29 10.49 34.00
C GLY A 648 -9.31 10.37 32.46
N VAL A 649 -8.79 9.29 31.89
CA VAL A 649 -8.78 9.04 30.45
C VAL A 649 -9.89 8.08 30.04
N TYR A 650 -10.61 8.44 28.97
CA TYR A 650 -11.50 7.54 28.26
C TYR A 650 -10.71 6.59 27.33
N PRO A 651 -10.75 5.27 27.51
CA PRO A 651 -9.96 4.31 26.72
C PRO A 651 -10.69 3.87 25.44
N GLY A 652 -10.94 4.80 24.52
CA GLY A 652 -11.80 4.61 23.34
C GLY A 652 -11.37 3.58 22.29
N TYR A 653 -10.13 3.09 22.34
CA TYR A 653 -9.58 2.23 21.28
C TYR A 653 -10.30 0.88 21.17
N ILE A 654 -10.99 0.66 20.05
CA ILE A 654 -11.69 -0.59 19.75
C ILE A 654 -10.75 -1.58 19.07
N ALA A 655 -10.67 -2.81 19.59
CA ALA A 655 -9.73 -3.84 19.14
C ALA A 655 -9.74 -4.11 17.63
N VAL A 656 -10.91 -4.02 16.99
CA VAL A 656 -11.08 -4.31 15.54
C VAL A 656 -10.46 -3.26 14.62
N GLN A 657 -10.22 -2.03 15.10
CA GLN A 657 -9.62 -0.96 14.29
C GLN A 657 -8.10 -1.10 14.17
N GLY A 658 -7.44 -1.54 15.25
CA GLY A 658 -6.02 -1.84 15.28
C GLY A 658 -5.09 -0.63 15.43
N PRO A 659 -3.78 -0.86 15.60
CA PRO A 659 -2.79 0.18 15.93
C PRO A 659 -2.59 1.24 14.84
N ASN A 660 -2.79 0.88 13.57
CA ASN A 660 -2.62 1.82 12.46
C ASN A 660 -3.72 2.88 12.46
N TYR A 661 -4.94 2.53 12.86
CA TYR A 661 -6.04 3.49 12.99
C TYR A 661 -5.78 4.47 14.13
N ALA A 662 -5.31 3.96 15.28
CA ALA A 662 -4.94 4.79 16.43
C ALA A 662 -3.83 5.79 16.09
N ALA A 663 -2.74 5.32 15.45
CA ALA A 663 -1.64 6.19 15.05
C ALA A 663 -2.06 7.21 13.98
N ALA A 664 -2.86 6.80 12.99
CA ALA A 664 -3.39 7.68 11.94
C ALA A 664 -4.20 8.83 12.54
N LYS A 665 -5.20 8.54 13.38
CA LYS A 665 -6.01 9.58 14.05
C LYS A 665 -5.20 10.46 15.00
N ARG A 666 -4.10 9.95 15.54
CA ARG A 666 -3.22 10.73 16.42
C ARG A 666 -2.45 11.81 15.65
N ILE A 667 -2.16 11.63 14.36
CA ILE A 667 -1.46 12.62 13.52
C ILE A 667 -2.27 13.92 13.44
N GLY A 668 -3.50 13.86 12.90
CA GLY A 668 -4.35 15.05 12.77
C GLY A 668 -4.66 15.71 14.13
N ARG A 669 -4.87 14.92 15.19
CA ARG A 669 -5.02 15.44 16.56
C ARG A 669 -3.78 16.22 17.04
N TRP A 670 -2.59 15.65 16.87
CA TRP A 670 -1.36 16.33 17.26
C TRP A 670 -1.12 17.59 16.44
N ARG A 671 -1.37 17.54 15.14
CA ARG A 671 -1.28 18.71 14.26
C ARG A 671 -2.25 19.79 14.73
N ALA A 672 -3.51 19.46 15.01
CA ALA A 672 -4.49 20.39 15.57
C ALA A 672 -3.99 21.06 16.86
N THR A 673 -3.42 20.30 17.80
CA THR A 673 -2.86 20.85 19.06
C THR A 673 -1.69 21.79 18.80
N VAL A 674 -0.76 21.43 17.91
CA VAL A 674 0.42 22.25 17.56
C VAL A 674 0.00 23.55 16.88
N GLU A 675 -0.93 23.49 15.93
CA GLU A 675 -1.35 24.66 15.16
C GLU A 675 -2.25 25.58 15.98
N ARG A 676 -3.10 25.04 16.86
CA ARG A 676 -3.86 25.84 17.85
C ARG A 676 -2.91 26.64 18.73
N GLU A 677 -1.89 26.00 19.31
CA GLU A 677 -0.91 26.68 20.16
C GLU A 677 -0.12 27.74 19.39
N ALA A 678 0.08 27.55 18.08
CA ALA A 678 0.67 28.53 17.19
C ALA A 678 -0.29 29.68 16.78
N GLY A 679 -1.51 29.73 17.33
CA GLY A 679 -2.51 30.77 17.07
C GLY A 679 -3.30 30.59 15.77
N ARG A 680 -3.21 29.42 15.12
CA ARG A 680 -3.95 29.14 13.88
C ARG A 680 -5.42 28.85 14.16
N THR A 681 -6.30 29.26 13.25
CA THR A 681 -7.69 28.82 13.24
C THR A 681 -7.77 27.31 12.98
N VAL A 682 -8.29 26.58 13.97
CA VAL A 682 -8.43 25.12 13.95
C VAL A 682 -9.87 24.73 14.23
N SER A 683 -10.40 23.83 13.41
CA SER A 683 -11.66 23.11 13.69
C SER A 683 -11.32 21.63 13.93
N TYR A 684 -11.39 21.18 15.18
CA TYR A 684 -11.27 19.76 15.51
C TYR A 684 -12.52 19.34 16.25
N ASN A 685 -13.32 18.48 15.61
CA ASN A 685 -14.57 18.02 16.19
C ASN A 685 -14.61 16.48 16.17
N VAL A 686 -14.99 15.86 17.29
CA VAL A 686 -15.20 14.41 17.33
C VAL A 686 -16.52 14.08 16.66
N GLY A 687 -16.45 13.42 15.52
CA GLY A 687 -17.63 13.06 14.74
C GLY A 687 -18.37 11.83 15.27
N PRO A 688 -19.63 11.63 14.84
CA PRO A 688 -20.45 10.51 15.26
C PRO A 688 -19.96 9.16 14.73
N LEU A 689 -20.27 8.10 15.49
CA LEU A 689 -20.31 6.75 14.93
C LEU A 689 -21.26 6.77 13.72
N SER A 690 -20.75 6.42 12.55
CA SER A 690 -21.46 6.64 11.28
C SER A 690 -21.62 5.35 10.47
N THR A 691 -22.81 5.11 9.94
CA THR A 691 -23.08 3.97 9.04
C THR A 691 -22.52 4.26 7.65
N THR A 692 -21.24 3.96 7.45
CA THR A 692 -20.57 4.08 6.15
C THR A 692 -20.50 2.73 5.43
N ARG A 693 -20.34 2.74 4.11
CA ARG A 693 -20.14 1.50 3.32
C ARG A 693 -18.97 0.67 3.84
N SER A 694 -17.87 1.30 4.26
CA SER A 694 -16.68 0.63 4.80
C SER A 694 -16.92 -0.07 6.15
N VAL A 695 -17.85 0.44 6.97
CA VAL A 695 -18.25 -0.23 8.22
C VAL A 695 -19.26 -1.34 7.94
N LEU A 696 -20.23 -1.08 7.07
CA LEU A 696 -21.34 -2.00 6.81
C LEU A 696 -20.90 -3.33 6.20
N VAL A 697 -19.73 -3.43 5.57
CA VAL A 697 -19.18 -4.71 5.07
C VAL A 697 -18.76 -5.68 6.18
N SER A 698 -18.51 -5.19 7.40
CA SER A 698 -18.11 -6.03 8.55
C SER A 698 -19.34 -6.55 9.31
N ARG A 699 -19.55 -7.87 9.32
CA ARG A 699 -20.67 -8.51 10.06
C ARG A 699 -20.65 -8.18 11.56
N PRO A 700 -19.50 -8.28 12.27
CA PRO A 700 -19.45 -7.93 13.69
C PRO A 700 -19.80 -6.47 13.96
N LEU A 701 -19.25 -5.52 13.19
CA LEU A 701 -19.53 -4.09 13.39
C LEU A 701 -21.00 -3.76 13.10
N ARG A 702 -21.59 -4.38 12.06
CA ARG A 702 -23.01 -4.21 11.75
C ARG A 702 -23.91 -4.69 12.90
N ALA A 703 -23.61 -5.85 13.49
CA ALA A 703 -24.33 -6.35 14.66
C ALA A 703 -24.16 -5.39 15.85
N ALA A 704 -22.93 -4.95 16.11
CA ALA A 704 -22.66 -4.02 17.19
C ALA A 704 -23.43 -2.70 17.06
N TYR A 705 -23.49 -2.14 15.85
CA TYR A 705 -24.25 -0.91 15.58
C TYR A 705 -25.75 -1.10 15.79
N GLY A 706 -26.28 -2.28 15.46
CA GLY A 706 -27.65 -2.67 15.78
C GLY A 706 -27.91 -2.74 17.29
N GLY A 707 -26.98 -3.32 18.06
CA GLY A 707 -27.04 -3.35 19.52
C GLY A 707 -26.94 -1.97 20.16
N LEU A 708 -26.00 -1.14 19.72
CA LEU A 708 -25.84 0.24 20.20
C LEU A 708 -27.10 1.08 19.99
N ARG A 709 -27.81 0.90 18.86
CA ARG A 709 -29.11 1.53 18.63
C ARG A 709 -30.15 1.15 19.69
N ARG A 710 -30.20 -0.12 20.10
CA ARG A 710 -31.10 -0.60 21.17
C ARG A 710 -30.73 -0.06 22.55
N LEU A 711 -29.47 0.34 22.76
CA LEU A 711 -28.99 1.02 23.95
C LEU A 711 -29.21 2.55 23.90
N GLY A 712 -29.81 3.06 22.84
CA GLY A 712 -30.02 4.50 22.65
C GLY A 712 -28.77 5.26 22.21
N MET A 713 -27.73 4.56 21.76
CA MET A 713 -26.45 5.06 21.23
C MET A 713 -26.38 4.90 19.71
N ALA A 714 -27.45 5.27 19.01
CA ALA A 714 -27.61 4.95 17.60
C ALA A 714 -26.51 5.60 16.73
N PRO A 715 -25.77 4.82 15.92
CA PRO A 715 -24.92 5.40 14.89
C PRO A 715 -25.76 6.17 13.86
N LEU A 716 -25.22 7.28 13.34
CA LEU A 716 -25.89 8.17 12.41
C LEU A 716 -25.66 7.78 10.94
N PRO A 717 -26.59 8.09 10.02
CA PRO A 717 -26.32 8.05 8.59
C PRO A 717 -25.13 8.93 8.21
N ALA A 718 -24.28 8.46 7.28
CA ALA A 718 -23.06 9.18 6.91
C ALA A 718 -23.32 10.60 6.39
N ALA A 719 -24.41 10.83 5.64
CA ALA A 719 -24.80 12.15 5.16
C ALA A 719 -25.17 13.11 6.31
N ALA A 720 -25.96 12.64 7.29
CA ALA A 720 -26.30 13.44 8.47
C ALA A 720 -25.06 13.77 9.31
N SER A 721 -24.14 12.81 9.45
CA SER A 721 -22.85 13.04 10.08
C SER A 721 -22.02 14.09 9.34
N ALA A 722 -21.92 13.99 8.01
CA ALA A 722 -21.17 14.93 7.19
C ALA A 722 -21.74 16.36 7.30
N GLU A 723 -23.07 16.50 7.23
CA GLU A 723 -23.76 17.78 7.36
C GLU A 723 -23.52 18.44 8.73
N LEU A 724 -23.65 17.67 9.82
CA LEU A 724 -23.38 18.17 11.19
C LEU A 724 -21.94 18.62 11.35
N MET A 725 -21.00 17.85 10.82
CA MET A 725 -19.58 18.17 10.92
C MET A 725 -19.20 19.37 10.04
N ALA A 726 -19.84 19.53 8.88
CA ALA A 726 -19.71 20.72 8.04
C ALA A 726 -20.25 21.98 8.74
N ALA A 727 -21.36 21.86 9.46
CA ALA A 727 -21.93 22.97 10.22
C ALA A 727 -21.03 23.40 11.39
N LEU A 728 -20.46 22.44 12.12
CA LEU A 728 -19.47 22.73 13.16
C LEU A 728 -18.20 23.38 12.58
N LEU A 729 -17.74 22.93 11.41
CA LEU A 729 -16.64 23.58 10.70
C LEU A 729 -16.97 25.04 10.36
N ALA A 730 -18.14 25.31 9.75
CA ALA A 730 -18.57 26.66 9.43
C ALA A 730 -18.60 27.55 10.68
N TRP A 731 -19.17 27.04 11.77
CA TRP A 731 -19.23 27.74 13.05
C TRP A 731 -17.83 28.05 13.62
N ASP A 732 -16.92 27.08 13.61
CA ASP A 732 -15.55 27.26 14.11
C ASP A 732 -14.77 28.32 13.30
N LEU A 733 -15.00 28.42 11.99
CA LEU A 733 -14.37 29.42 11.14
C LEU A 733 -14.88 30.84 11.43
N LYS A 734 -16.13 30.99 11.87
CA LYS A 734 -16.72 32.27 12.32
C LYS A 734 -16.39 32.57 13.78
N ASN A 735 -16.11 31.54 14.57
CA ASN A 735 -15.81 31.63 16.01
C ASN A 735 -14.42 31.05 16.36
N PRO A 736 -13.32 31.55 15.77
CA PRO A 736 -11.99 30.96 15.93
C PRO A 736 -11.48 30.96 17.38
N ARG A 737 -11.98 31.87 18.22
CA ARG A 737 -11.65 31.93 19.66
C ARG A 737 -12.16 30.72 20.43
N ALA A 738 -13.25 30.09 19.99
CA ALA A 738 -13.85 28.95 20.68
C ALA A 738 -12.88 27.77 20.80
N ALA A 739 -12.10 27.49 19.76
CA ALA A 739 -11.04 26.50 19.82
C ALA A 739 -9.79 27.05 20.52
N ALA A 740 -9.41 28.31 20.24
CA ALA A 740 -8.19 28.91 20.81
C ALA A 740 -8.21 28.97 22.35
N GLU A 741 -9.36 29.26 22.95
CA GLU A 741 -9.51 29.48 24.40
C GLU A 741 -9.99 28.23 25.16
N SER A 742 -10.29 27.13 24.46
CA SER A 742 -10.80 25.90 25.09
C SER A 742 -9.69 24.88 25.40
N ASP A 743 -9.48 24.61 26.69
CA ASP A 743 -8.57 23.53 27.16
C ASP A 743 -9.06 22.13 26.78
N THR A 744 -10.32 22.01 26.35
CA THR A 744 -10.94 20.75 25.92
C THR A 744 -11.41 20.80 24.47
N PHE A 745 -10.82 21.66 23.64
CA PHE A 745 -11.24 21.90 22.24
C PHE A 745 -11.34 20.62 21.38
N LEU A 746 -10.62 19.56 21.74
CA LEU A 746 -10.71 18.26 21.06
C LEU A 746 -12.03 17.52 21.31
N THR A 747 -12.75 17.86 22.38
CA THR A 747 -13.87 17.08 22.92
C THR A 747 -15.10 17.90 23.30
N ASP A 748 -14.98 19.22 23.48
CA ASP A 748 -16.08 20.10 23.91
C ASP A 748 -17.27 20.10 22.92
N LYS A 749 -16.97 19.95 21.64
CA LYS A 749 -17.90 19.85 20.51
C LYS A 749 -18.01 18.43 19.95
N ALA A 750 -17.83 17.42 20.80
CA ALA A 750 -18.00 16.02 20.37
C ALA A 750 -19.47 15.65 20.14
N ILE A 751 -19.71 14.93 19.05
CA ILE A 751 -20.93 14.18 18.77
C ILE A 751 -20.56 12.70 18.92
N ASP A 752 -20.40 12.21 20.15
CA ASP A 752 -19.80 10.88 20.44
C ASP A 752 -20.81 9.72 20.46
N CYS A 753 -22.09 9.99 20.16
CA CYS A 753 -23.19 9.02 20.21
C CYS A 753 -23.41 8.38 21.59
N GLY A 754 -22.96 9.03 22.68
CA GLY A 754 -23.12 8.56 24.05
C GLY A 754 -21.97 7.70 24.57
N LEU A 755 -20.92 7.47 23.78
CA LEU A 755 -19.75 6.71 24.18
C LEU A 755 -19.00 7.36 25.35
N PHE A 756 -18.86 8.68 25.34
CA PHE A 756 -18.17 9.43 26.40
C PHE A 756 -18.98 9.43 27.70
N SER A 757 -20.31 9.37 27.59
CA SER A 757 -21.23 9.31 28.74
C SER A 757 -21.40 7.91 29.33
N CYS A 758 -20.98 6.84 28.63
CA CYS A 758 -21.12 5.47 29.10
C CYS A 758 -20.17 5.18 30.28
N PRO A 759 -20.60 4.47 31.34
CA PRO A 759 -19.75 4.13 32.49
C PRO A 759 -18.87 2.89 32.28
N TYR A 760 -19.12 2.11 31.23
CA TYR A 760 -18.40 0.86 30.95
C TYR A 760 -17.31 1.04 29.89
N GLU A 761 -16.24 0.26 30.00
CA GLU A 761 -15.16 0.29 29.03
C GLU A 761 -15.65 -0.07 27.60
N PRO A 762 -15.13 0.60 26.54
CA PRO A 762 -15.72 0.54 25.20
C PRO A 762 -15.69 -0.82 24.51
N ASN A 763 -14.69 -1.68 24.76
CA ASN A 763 -14.59 -2.99 24.11
C ASN A 763 -15.63 -3.98 24.66
N GLY A 764 -15.84 -3.98 25.98
CA GLY A 764 -16.89 -4.76 26.66
C GLY A 764 -18.28 -4.28 26.26
N LEU A 765 -18.48 -2.96 26.17
CA LEU A 765 -19.71 -2.38 25.60
C LEU A 765 -19.95 -2.89 24.17
N MET A 766 -18.91 -2.85 23.32
CA MET A 766 -19.01 -3.29 21.94
C MET A 766 -19.30 -4.80 21.85
N ALA A 767 -18.68 -5.63 22.69
CA ALA A 767 -18.93 -7.06 22.75
C ALA A 767 -20.39 -7.38 23.15
N PHE A 768 -20.92 -6.67 24.15
CA PHE A 768 -22.33 -6.77 24.51
C PHE A 768 -23.24 -6.32 23.36
N ALA A 769 -22.92 -5.19 22.71
CA ALA A 769 -23.69 -4.68 21.59
C ALA A 769 -23.71 -5.66 20.41
N VAL A 770 -22.60 -6.34 20.12
CA VAL A 770 -22.56 -7.42 19.11
C VAL A 770 -23.55 -8.53 19.46
N ALA A 771 -23.53 -9.02 20.70
CA ALA A 771 -24.43 -10.08 21.15
C ALA A 771 -25.90 -9.63 21.05
N LEU A 772 -26.19 -8.42 21.53
CA LEU A 772 -27.53 -7.83 21.50
C LEU A 772 -28.06 -7.63 20.06
N GLY A 773 -27.19 -7.29 19.11
CA GLY A 773 -27.56 -7.09 17.71
C GLY A 773 -27.60 -8.38 16.87
N ALA A 774 -26.96 -9.46 17.32
CA ALA A 774 -26.92 -10.75 16.63
C ALA A 774 -28.16 -11.64 16.91
N ASP A 775 -28.87 -11.38 18.01
CA ASP A 775 -30.00 -12.20 18.47
C ASP A 775 -31.16 -12.26 17.43
N LYS A 776 -31.56 -13.50 17.07
CA LYS A 776 -32.71 -13.80 16.19
C LYS A 776 -34.06 -13.79 16.93
N ALA A 777 -34.12 -14.05 18.24
CA ALA A 777 -35.37 -14.07 19.00
C ALA A 777 -36.02 -12.68 19.10
N LEU A 778 -35.20 -11.63 19.04
CA LEU A 778 -35.61 -10.23 19.00
C LEU A 778 -35.79 -9.65 17.57
N LYS A 779 -35.66 -10.45 16.50
CA LYS A 779 -35.83 -10.00 15.10
C LYS A 779 -37.29 -9.79 14.67
N ARG A 780 -38.27 -10.31 15.41
CA ARG A 780 -39.71 -10.11 15.09
C ARG A 780 -40.16 -8.64 15.13
N ALA A 781 -39.38 -7.74 15.72
CA ALA A 781 -39.66 -6.30 15.75
C ALA A 781 -39.16 -5.52 14.51
N TRP A 782 -38.46 -6.18 13.56
CA TRP A 782 -37.96 -5.54 12.33
C TRP A 782 -38.53 -6.25 11.10
N VAL A 783 -39.84 -6.10 10.91
CA VAL A 783 -40.45 -6.18 9.58
C VAL A 783 -41.04 -4.79 9.32
N PRO A 784 -40.58 -4.04 8.31
CA PRO A 784 -41.32 -2.86 7.89
C PRO A 784 -42.70 -3.34 7.41
N LYS A 785 -43.78 -2.85 8.02
CA LYS A 785 -45.11 -3.00 7.41
C LYS A 785 -45.03 -2.36 6.04
N ARG A 786 -45.18 -3.18 5.00
CA ARG A 786 -45.43 -2.67 3.64
C ARG A 786 -46.74 -1.88 3.70
N GLY A 787 -46.65 -0.60 3.40
CA GLY A 787 -47.74 0.32 3.12
C GLY A 787 -47.21 1.23 2.03
#